data_AF-A0A2G8RW36-F1
#
_entry.id   AF-A0A2G8RW36-F1
#
_cell.length_a   1.000
_cell.length_b   1.000
_cell.length_c   1.000
_cell.angle_alpha   90.00
_cell.angle_beta   90.00
_cell.angle_gamma   90.00
#
_symmetry.space_group_name_H-M   'P 1'
#
loop_
_entity.id
_entity.type
_entity.pdbx_description
1 polymer ?
#
loop_
_entity_poly.entity_id
_entity_poly.type
_entity_poly.pdbx_seq_one_letter_code
_entity_poly.pdbx_strand_id
1 'polypeptide(L)'
;MRSEWEERDPDYAYVDALHFCVDGNFHFNLKPKHSDPKDVPLTLGAAYFGHEDDFKHYISTTKPYPNEPSTCSQFVAMGAGKYKGPVSGIIALVCRHNIVLQGGIVDLTKGEKFLYVDFANVSALQRYGSLRTLVMMYDINCQYIKKFSQRIQDQFAPAKRQTFKSIKCADLPPTIVAGIGKYHAPMHTADCRPFHSLNNLPGAADSFGENAEQKWADIEGITRATKEMSAGHRHDKINDHNSDTNTRLVHGMVDHLLDKYETAQTRLADAEAYLLSIEESIDDSALITKWRKEHDKWEADVIHVGNHAKMTNPFEVATEASLTTHMIIAQLNEAHEREGNRHGIALVDAMESAFRLDNARLELLRKIQQTEPTSPECKKVAAKVENYRRDLRICHDEMEILLAPAVAKAIQDAESNTPHLPRSFPRHAHGDDLTQGITPFTDKPPSYEVVPDSTKRKTLSRAEKTLRAFVQELSQTGVLLPSAYHRLVRDHVGMQVAVQSERKLREGLAAEALDKLRLHLTTHKALELRRRQVSGVINNTDVDRRLTEKRLATDRAKYEYRKNRYLLRVLGMPDDHPKFKPLLDSDCFAFAITAAEHRLGDSHRLPSWIWGDFSYVVKVKEGDIRKFLDDMPLFADGEKQCTPAEKKCIEPYDPFVPTACSGLNARRHGISQVDREPQRSHEGKRIATSD
;
A
#
# COMPACT_ATOMS: atom_id res chain seq x y z
N MET A 1 -4.25 -40.39 0.77
CA MET A 1 -4.39 -39.50 -0.39
C MET A 1 -5.59 -39.97 -1.21
N ARG A 2 -6.24 -39.09 -2.00
CA ARG A 2 -7.31 -39.50 -2.94
C ARG A 2 -6.70 -40.42 -4.02
N SER A 3 -7.50 -41.24 -4.69
CA SER A 3 -7.03 -42.02 -5.85
C SER A 3 -6.50 -41.07 -6.94
N GLU A 4 -5.47 -41.51 -7.67
CA GLU A 4 -4.90 -40.81 -8.85
C GLU A 4 -4.30 -39.42 -8.59
N TRP A 5 -4.08 -39.05 -7.32
CA TRP A 5 -3.48 -37.76 -6.96
C TRP A 5 -2.07 -37.57 -7.55
N GLU A 6 -1.32 -38.65 -7.77
CA GLU A 6 0.02 -38.63 -8.39
C GLU A 6 0.01 -38.38 -9.90
N GLU A 7 -1.13 -38.61 -10.53
CA GLU A 7 -1.38 -38.44 -11.96
C GLU A 7 -2.11 -37.12 -12.25
N ARG A 8 -2.37 -36.32 -11.21
CA ARG A 8 -2.99 -35.00 -11.35
C ARG A 8 -2.16 -34.14 -12.31
N ASP A 9 -2.89 -33.43 -13.16
CA ASP A 9 -2.33 -32.43 -14.05
C ASP A 9 -1.40 -31.47 -13.26
N PRO A 10 -0.16 -31.22 -13.74
CA PRO A 10 0.80 -30.33 -13.08
C PRO A 10 0.23 -28.96 -12.70
N ASP A 11 -0.71 -28.42 -13.49
CA ASP A 11 -1.34 -27.13 -13.22
C ASP A 11 -2.15 -27.13 -11.92
N TYR A 12 -2.62 -28.30 -11.50
CA TYR A 12 -3.37 -28.50 -10.25
C TYR A 12 -2.54 -29.14 -9.14
N ALA A 13 -1.22 -29.32 -9.31
CA ALA A 13 -0.37 -29.95 -8.31
C ALA A 13 -0.42 -29.25 -6.94
N TYR A 14 -0.78 -27.97 -6.90
CA TYR A 14 -0.98 -27.20 -5.66
C TYR A 14 -2.13 -27.71 -4.79
N VAL A 15 -3.11 -28.43 -5.35
CA VAL A 15 -4.26 -28.98 -4.62
C VAL A 15 -3.82 -30.04 -3.60
N ASP A 16 -2.76 -30.79 -3.93
CA ASP A 16 -2.19 -31.83 -3.08
C ASP A 16 -0.96 -31.34 -2.30
N ALA A 17 -0.61 -30.05 -2.39
CA ALA A 17 0.55 -29.49 -1.72
C ALA A 17 0.33 -29.31 -0.21
N LEU A 18 1.40 -29.50 0.58
CA LEU A 18 1.39 -29.10 1.98
C LEU A 18 1.82 -27.63 2.08
N HIS A 19 0.88 -26.79 2.54
CA HIS A 19 1.12 -25.39 2.87
C HIS A 19 1.39 -25.26 4.36
N PHE A 20 2.50 -24.63 4.71
CA PHE A 20 2.84 -24.37 6.11
C PHE A 20 3.71 -23.14 6.25
N CYS A 21 3.58 -22.48 7.40
CA CYS A 21 4.48 -21.43 7.80
C CYS A 21 5.44 -21.90 8.90
N VAL A 22 6.57 -21.22 8.97
CA VAL A 22 7.62 -21.38 9.96
C VAL A 22 7.74 -20.06 10.70
N ASP A 23 7.73 -20.09 12.03
CA ASP A 23 8.05 -18.90 12.82
C ASP A 23 8.60 -19.23 14.21
N GLY A 24 9.38 -18.30 14.75
CA GLY A 24 10.06 -18.37 16.04
C GLY A 24 9.41 -17.49 17.11
N ASN A 25 9.08 -18.07 18.26
CA ASN A 25 8.51 -17.36 19.40
C ASN A 25 9.44 -17.34 20.63
N PHE A 26 9.98 -16.16 20.94
CA PHE A 26 10.89 -15.93 22.08
C PHE A 26 10.20 -15.75 23.44
N HIS A 27 8.87 -15.65 23.47
CA HIS A 27 8.10 -15.67 24.71
C HIS A 27 8.08 -17.08 25.32
N PHE A 28 8.27 -18.15 24.57
CA PHE A 28 8.40 -19.50 25.11
C PHE A 28 9.82 -19.81 25.62
N ASN A 29 10.43 -18.90 26.37
CA ASN A 29 11.74 -19.13 27.01
C ASN A 29 11.63 -19.97 28.30
N LEU A 30 12.78 -20.42 28.82
CA LEU A 30 12.88 -21.20 30.06
C LEU A 30 13.86 -20.53 31.04
N LYS A 31 13.45 -20.33 32.31
CA LYS A 31 14.32 -19.75 33.34
C LYS A 31 15.45 -20.68 33.77
N PRO A 32 16.67 -20.15 34.02
CA PRO A 32 17.73 -20.93 34.60
C PRO A 32 17.32 -21.33 36.02
N LYS A 33 16.91 -22.58 36.18
CA LYS A 33 16.49 -23.18 37.45
C LYS A 33 17.22 -24.49 37.64
N HIS A 34 17.31 -24.93 38.89
CA HIS A 34 17.71 -26.30 39.20
C HIS A 34 16.55 -27.24 38.83
N SER A 35 16.54 -27.72 37.58
CA SER A 35 15.64 -28.77 37.12
C SER A 35 16.25 -30.14 37.40
N ASP A 36 15.42 -31.13 37.68
CA ASP A 36 15.85 -32.52 37.76
C ASP A 36 16.42 -32.96 36.40
N PRO A 37 17.68 -33.43 36.30
CA PRO A 37 18.24 -33.94 35.06
C PRO A 37 17.49 -35.15 34.47
N LYS A 38 16.63 -35.81 35.27
CA LYS A 38 15.78 -36.92 34.85
C LYS A 38 14.37 -36.49 34.44
N ASP A 39 14.04 -35.20 34.53
CA ASP A 39 12.76 -34.68 34.03
C ASP A 39 12.75 -34.71 32.50
N VAL A 40 12.13 -35.75 31.96
CA VAL A 40 11.90 -35.96 30.53
C VAL A 40 10.41 -35.86 30.24
N PRO A 41 10.01 -35.35 29.06
CA PRO A 41 8.60 -35.26 28.71
C PRO A 41 7.98 -36.65 28.59
N LEU A 42 6.77 -36.82 29.11
CA LEU A 42 5.96 -38.03 28.90
C LEU A 42 5.62 -38.22 27.42
N THR A 43 5.51 -37.12 26.69
CA THR A 43 5.23 -37.08 25.24
C THR A 43 6.50 -37.07 24.37
N LEU A 44 7.65 -37.52 24.89
CA LEU A 44 8.92 -37.54 24.15
C LEU A 44 8.78 -38.26 22.80
N GLY A 45 8.98 -37.51 21.70
CA GLY A 45 8.85 -38.02 20.34
C GLY A 45 7.41 -38.39 19.92
N ALA A 46 6.42 -38.08 20.76
CA ALA A 46 5.03 -38.50 20.64
C ALA A 46 4.06 -37.31 20.73
N ALA A 47 4.34 -36.20 20.02
CA ALA A 47 3.42 -35.07 19.78
C ALA A 47 4.07 -34.04 18.84
N TYR A 48 4.06 -32.75 19.18
CA TYR A 48 4.48 -31.65 18.30
C TYR A 48 5.94 -31.28 18.45
N PHE A 49 6.58 -31.52 19.60
CA PHE A 49 8.03 -31.38 19.72
C PHE A 49 8.76 -32.48 18.93
N GLY A 50 9.82 -32.08 18.24
CA GLY A 50 10.80 -33.01 17.67
C GLY A 50 11.47 -33.85 18.77
N HIS A 51 11.97 -35.03 18.42
CA HIS A 51 12.60 -35.93 19.40
C HIS A 51 13.80 -35.26 20.07
N GLU A 52 13.73 -35.05 21.38
CA GLU A 52 14.69 -34.21 22.12
C GLU A 52 16.12 -34.75 22.06
N ASP A 53 16.32 -36.06 22.23
CA ASP A 53 17.66 -36.67 22.12
C ASP A 53 18.29 -36.47 20.75
N ASP A 54 17.51 -36.68 19.67
CA ASP A 54 17.99 -36.50 18.30
C ASP A 54 18.32 -35.04 18.04
N PHE A 55 17.50 -34.11 18.55
CA PHE A 55 17.76 -32.68 18.44
C PHE A 55 19.02 -32.28 19.20
N LYS A 56 19.20 -32.72 20.45
CA LYS A 56 20.44 -32.52 21.21
C LYS A 56 21.65 -33.08 20.48
N HIS A 57 21.54 -34.31 19.96
CA HIS A 57 22.60 -34.94 19.17
C HIS A 57 22.93 -34.13 17.92
N TYR A 58 21.91 -33.69 17.18
CA TYR A 58 22.05 -32.88 15.98
C TYR A 58 22.72 -31.53 16.28
N ILE A 59 22.28 -30.81 17.31
CA ILE A 59 22.89 -29.53 17.71
C ILE A 59 24.36 -29.71 18.14
N SER A 60 24.69 -30.82 18.81
CA SER A 60 26.07 -31.07 19.28
C SER A 60 27.03 -31.51 18.17
N THR A 61 26.52 -32.14 17.11
CA THR A 61 27.34 -32.71 16.02
C THR A 61 27.33 -31.88 14.74
N THR A 62 26.40 -30.94 14.60
CA THR A 62 26.23 -30.16 13.37
C THR A 62 26.82 -28.77 13.54
N LYS A 63 27.77 -28.42 12.67
CA LYS A 63 28.29 -27.06 12.60
C LYS A 63 27.25 -26.15 11.95
N PRO A 64 26.91 -24.99 12.55
CA PRO A 64 26.08 -24.00 11.88
C PRO A 64 26.75 -23.55 10.57
N TYR A 65 25.94 -23.33 9.53
CA TYR A 65 26.43 -22.68 8.32
C TYR A 65 26.88 -21.24 8.64
N PRO A 66 27.91 -20.72 7.94
CA PRO A 66 28.31 -19.33 8.10
C PRO A 66 27.12 -18.39 7.88
N ASN A 67 27.02 -17.36 8.71
CA ASN A 67 26.03 -16.31 8.49
C ASN A 67 26.36 -15.60 7.18
N GLU A 68 25.40 -15.60 6.25
CA GLU A 68 25.53 -14.84 5.01
C GLU A 68 25.01 -13.42 5.23
N PRO A 69 25.65 -12.40 4.64
CA PRO A 69 25.12 -11.04 4.70
C PRO A 69 23.74 -11.01 4.04
N SER A 70 22.76 -10.43 4.74
CA SER A 70 21.42 -10.24 4.19
C SER A 70 21.50 -9.40 2.92
N THR A 71 20.94 -9.92 1.82
CA THR A 71 20.74 -9.20 0.56
C THR A 71 19.41 -8.43 0.55
N CYS A 72 18.63 -8.54 1.63
CA CYS A 72 17.36 -7.84 1.85
C CYS A 72 17.49 -6.89 3.07
N SER A 73 16.41 -6.20 3.42
CA SER A 73 16.28 -5.45 4.67
C SER A 73 16.78 -6.29 5.84
N GLN A 74 17.58 -5.65 6.71
CA GLN A 74 18.18 -6.33 7.86
C GLN A 74 17.11 -6.65 8.90
N PHE A 75 16.40 -7.76 8.70
CA PHE A 75 15.67 -8.39 9.80
C PHE A 75 16.71 -8.87 10.81
N VAL A 76 16.75 -8.18 11.96
CA VAL A 76 17.51 -8.59 13.14
C VAL A 76 16.77 -9.75 13.84
N ALA A 77 16.32 -10.76 13.07
CA ALA A 77 15.70 -11.97 13.61
C ALA A 77 16.78 -13.01 13.97
N MET A 78 17.84 -13.09 13.17
CA MET A 78 18.90 -14.09 13.31
C MET A 78 19.90 -13.67 14.40
N GLY A 79 20.01 -14.48 15.46
CA GLY A 79 21.00 -14.30 16.54
C GLY A 79 20.69 -13.21 17.57
N ALA A 80 19.54 -12.52 17.48
CA ALA A 80 19.14 -11.51 18.45
C ALA A 80 18.23 -12.09 19.54
N GLY A 81 18.84 -12.56 20.63
CA GLY A 81 18.12 -12.94 21.85
C GLY A 81 18.77 -12.27 23.05
N LYS A 82 18.06 -11.37 23.74
CA LYS A 82 18.54 -10.77 25.00
C LYS A 82 18.58 -11.78 26.15
N TYR A 83 17.84 -12.87 26.00
CA TYR A 83 17.63 -13.87 27.02
C TYR A 83 18.76 -14.91 27.07
N LYS A 84 19.31 -15.14 28.27
CA LYS A 84 20.48 -16.01 28.50
C LYS A 84 20.15 -17.32 29.24
N GLY A 85 18.88 -17.69 29.37
CA GLY A 85 18.49 -18.97 29.97
C GLY A 85 18.71 -20.16 29.03
N PRO A 86 18.44 -21.40 29.50
CA PRO A 86 18.70 -22.63 28.72
C PRO A 86 17.94 -22.70 27.40
N VAL A 87 16.72 -22.15 27.38
CA VAL A 87 15.88 -22.02 26.19
C VAL A 87 15.50 -20.55 26.03
N SER A 88 15.80 -19.99 24.88
CA SER A 88 15.51 -18.60 24.48
C SER A 88 14.17 -18.40 23.79
N GLY A 89 13.55 -19.49 23.32
CA GLY A 89 12.28 -19.50 22.62
C GLY A 89 11.99 -20.87 22.01
N ILE A 90 10.97 -20.95 21.17
CA ILE A 90 10.69 -22.12 20.31
C ILE A 90 10.55 -21.67 18.87
N ILE A 91 10.69 -22.60 17.93
CA ILE A 91 10.20 -22.44 16.56
C ILE A 91 9.12 -23.48 16.31
N ALA A 92 8.13 -23.19 15.47
CA ALA A 92 7.12 -24.16 15.07
C ALA A 92 6.82 -24.12 13.57
N LEU A 93 6.41 -25.28 13.05
CA LEU A 93 5.76 -25.42 11.75
C LEU A 93 4.24 -25.53 11.95
N VAL A 94 3.50 -24.61 11.33
CA VAL A 94 2.03 -24.52 11.41
C VAL A 94 1.46 -24.58 10.00
N CYS A 95 0.54 -25.51 9.73
CA CYS A 95 -0.05 -25.62 8.39
C CYS A 95 -1.10 -24.52 8.14
N ARG A 96 -1.53 -24.37 6.89
CA ARG A 96 -2.56 -23.38 6.49
C ARG A 96 -3.89 -23.47 7.27
N HIS A 97 -4.15 -24.61 7.92
CA HIS A 97 -5.33 -24.83 8.77
C HIS A 97 -5.12 -24.43 10.24
N ASN A 98 -4.04 -23.70 10.56
CA ASN A 98 -3.60 -23.37 11.93
C ASN A 98 -3.23 -24.60 12.79
N ILE A 99 -3.01 -25.76 12.18
CA ILE A 99 -2.63 -26.99 12.88
C ILE A 99 -1.11 -27.03 13.00
N VAL A 100 -0.61 -27.16 14.23
CA VAL A 100 0.82 -27.41 14.48
C VAL A 100 1.18 -28.80 13.98
N LEU A 101 2.24 -28.90 13.18
CA LEU A 101 2.68 -30.18 12.62
C LEU A 101 3.34 -31.06 13.69
N GLN A 102 3.11 -32.37 13.62
CA GLN A 102 3.76 -33.36 14.48
C GLN A 102 5.28 -33.29 14.30
N GLY A 103 6.05 -33.19 15.39
CA GLY A 103 7.51 -32.99 15.34
C GLY A 103 7.96 -31.62 14.80
N GLY A 104 7.03 -30.68 14.58
CA GLY A 104 7.32 -29.36 14.01
C GLY A 104 7.83 -28.33 15.00
N ILE A 105 7.91 -28.62 16.30
CA ILE A 105 8.43 -27.69 17.32
C ILE A 105 9.83 -28.09 17.79
N VAL A 106 10.74 -27.12 17.88
CA VAL A 106 12.02 -27.30 18.60
C VAL A 106 12.36 -26.10 19.47
N ASP A 107 13.14 -26.33 20.54
CA ASP A 107 13.63 -25.28 21.43
C ASP A 107 14.83 -24.52 20.81
N LEU A 108 14.81 -23.19 20.95
CA LEU A 108 15.90 -22.31 20.56
C LEU A 108 16.85 -22.10 21.73
N THR A 109 18.13 -22.48 21.62
CA THR A 109 19.08 -22.28 22.74
C THR A 109 19.74 -20.91 22.73
N LYS A 110 19.95 -20.30 21.54
CA LYS A 110 20.58 -18.98 21.41
C LYS A 110 20.06 -18.24 20.18
N GLY A 111 18.91 -17.59 20.34
CA GLY A 111 18.24 -16.89 19.25
C GLY A 111 17.83 -17.85 18.13
N GLU A 112 17.25 -17.31 17.06
CA GLU A 112 16.91 -18.10 15.89
C GLU A 112 18.12 -18.31 14.97
N LYS A 113 18.20 -19.51 14.40
CA LYS A 113 19.23 -19.97 13.46
C LYS A 113 18.62 -20.96 12.48
N PHE A 114 19.10 -20.98 11.24
CA PHE A 114 18.65 -21.92 10.21
C PHE A 114 18.78 -23.38 10.64
N LEU A 115 19.80 -23.70 11.45
CA LEU A 115 19.99 -25.02 12.04
C LEU A 115 18.73 -25.53 12.79
N TYR A 116 18.04 -24.68 13.55
CA TYR A 116 16.84 -25.08 14.28
C TYR A 116 15.68 -25.34 13.31
N VAL A 117 15.53 -24.45 12.32
CA VAL A 117 14.51 -24.55 11.27
C VAL A 117 14.72 -25.82 10.42
N ASP A 118 15.96 -26.13 10.06
CA ASP A 118 16.35 -27.30 9.25
C ASP A 118 15.91 -28.60 9.95
N PHE A 119 16.19 -28.74 11.25
CA PHE A 119 15.74 -29.92 12.02
C PHE A 119 14.22 -29.98 12.17
N ALA A 120 13.56 -28.85 12.47
CA ALA A 120 12.10 -28.82 12.60
C ALA A 120 11.41 -29.24 11.29
N ASN A 121 11.92 -28.78 10.15
CA ASN A 121 11.47 -29.20 8.82
C ASN A 121 11.65 -30.70 8.62
N VAL A 122 12.85 -31.26 8.82
CA VAL A 122 13.06 -32.71 8.61
C VAL A 122 12.23 -33.56 9.58
N SER A 123 12.16 -33.15 10.85
CA SER A 123 11.40 -33.87 11.88
C SER A 123 9.91 -33.95 11.57
N ALA A 124 9.31 -32.86 11.06
CA ALA A 124 7.90 -32.82 10.70
C ALA A 124 7.63 -33.40 9.30
N LEU A 125 8.38 -32.97 8.30
CA LEU A 125 8.10 -33.21 6.88
C LEU A 125 8.37 -34.65 6.43
N GLN A 126 9.14 -35.43 7.19
CA GLN A 126 9.39 -36.85 6.87
C GLN A 126 8.11 -37.71 6.74
N ARG A 127 6.96 -37.24 7.28
CA ARG A 127 5.64 -37.89 7.15
C ARG A 127 4.93 -37.57 5.83
N TYR A 128 5.40 -36.54 5.14
CA TYR A 128 4.81 -35.98 3.93
C TYR A 128 5.71 -36.18 2.70
N GLY A 129 6.71 -37.06 2.80
CA GLY A 129 7.72 -37.28 1.75
C GLY A 129 7.17 -37.82 0.43
N SER A 130 5.92 -38.30 0.39
CA SER A 130 5.25 -38.65 -0.86
C SER A 130 4.83 -37.42 -1.66
N LEU A 131 4.55 -36.28 -1.00
CA LEU A 131 4.04 -35.08 -1.67
C LEU A 131 5.04 -34.53 -2.68
N ARG A 132 4.53 -34.05 -3.83
CA ARG A 132 5.36 -33.48 -4.91
C ARG A 132 5.68 -32.00 -4.72
N THR A 133 4.86 -31.29 -3.94
CA THR A 133 4.96 -29.84 -3.77
C THR A 133 4.81 -29.45 -2.30
N LEU A 134 5.73 -28.60 -1.84
CA LEU A 134 5.60 -27.88 -0.57
C LEU A 134 5.44 -26.38 -0.85
N VAL A 135 4.52 -25.75 -0.15
CA VAL A 135 4.39 -24.28 -0.13
C VAL A 135 4.82 -23.83 1.26
N MET A 136 6.05 -23.37 1.37
CA MET A 136 6.67 -22.93 2.61
C MET A 136 6.53 -21.41 2.73
N MET A 137 6.01 -20.94 3.86
CA MET A 137 5.99 -19.53 4.23
C MET A 137 6.94 -19.29 5.41
N TYR A 138 7.84 -18.32 5.28
CA TYR A 138 8.75 -17.95 6.36
C TYR A 138 9.20 -16.51 6.13
N ASP A 139 9.25 -15.70 7.18
CA ASP A 139 9.62 -14.29 7.10
C ASP A 139 10.90 -14.05 6.33
N ILE A 140 11.89 -14.92 6.51
CA ILE A 140 13.19 -14.79 5.85
C ILE A 140 13.40 -15.84 4.77
N ASN A 141 12.33 -16.32 4.13
CA ASN A 141 12.43 -17.31 3.06
C ASN A 141 13.33 -16.85 1.90
N CYS A 142 13.36 -15.55 1.60
CA CYS A 142 14.27 -14.97 0.59
C CYS A 142 15.77 -15.21 0.86
N GLN A 143 16.11 -15.59 2.09
CA GLN A 143 17.47 -15.97 2.50
C GLN A 143 17.54 -17.48 2.78
N TYR A 144 16.56 -18.02 3.51
CA TYR A 144 16.54 -19.39 3.97
C TYR A 144 16.57 -20.42 2.82
N ILE A 145 15.74 -20.20 1.79
CA ILE A 145 15.51 -21.18 0.73
C ILE A 145 16.73 -21.39 -0.17
N LYS A 146 17.58 -20.36 -0.34
CA LYS A 146 18.73 -20.37 -1.26
C LYS A 146 19.67 -21.55 -1.06
N LYS A 147 19.83 -21.98 0.19
CA LYS A 147 20.69 -23.12 0.57
C LYS A 147 19.92 -24.23 1.29
N PHE A 148 18.59 -24.18 1.34
CA PHE A 148 17.82 -25.13 2.12
C PHE A 148 18.07 -26.58 1.69
N SER A 149 17.92 -26.90 0.41
CA SER A 149 18.15 -28.25 -0.10
C SER A 149 19.58 -28.74 0.15
N GLN A 150 20.57 -27.88 -0.06
CA GLN A 150 21.97 -28.20 0.22
C GLN A 150 22.19 -28.48 1.72
N ARG A 151 21.64 -27.64 2.60
CA ARG A 151 21.73 -27.82 4.06
C ARG A 151 21.10 -29.15 4.49
N ILE A 152 19.94 -29.52 3.97
CA ILE A 152 19.31 -30.79 4.33
C ILE A 152 20.15 -31.99 3.86
N GLN A 153 20.68 -31.94 2.63
CA GLN A 153 21.55 -33.00 2.09
C GLN A 153 22.82 -33.17 2.93
N ASP A 154 23.51 -32.07 3.27
CA ASP A 154 24.76 -32.10 4.03
C ASP A 154 24.53 -32.51 5.49
N GLN A 155 23.47 -31.98 6.12
CA GLN A 155 23.24 -32.17 7.55
C GLN A 155 22.51 -33.47 7.91
N PHE A 156 21.80 -34.08 6.96
CA PHE A 156 21.04 -35.34 7.11
C PHE A 156 21.46 -36.43 6.10
N ALA A 157 22.72 -36.38 5.67
CA ALA A 157 23.35 -37.40 4.83
C ALA A 157 23.11 -38.82 5.41
N PRO A 158 22.98 -39.86 4.57
CA PRO A 158 22.54 -41.19 5.00
C PRO A 158 23.27 -41.76 6.22
N ALA A 159 24.60 -41.62 6.29
CA ALA A 159 25.40 -42.11 7.40
C ALA A 159 25.08 -41.40 8.73
N LYS A 160 24.87 -40.08 8.70
CA LYS A 160 24.49 -39.31 9.89
C LYS A 160 23.03 -39.55 10.26
N ARG A 161 22.16 -39.76 9.28
CA ARG A 161 20.74 -40.05 9.52
C ARG A 161 20.53 -41.30 10.38
N GLN A 162 21.40 -42.31 10.21
CA GLN A 162 21.38 -43.54 11.01
C GLN A 162 21.67 -43.32 12.50
N THR A 163 22.24 -42.17 12.89
CA THR A 163 22.48 -41.85 14.31
C THR A 163 21.25 -41.29 15.02
N PHE A 164 20.20 -40.95 14.28
CA PHE A 164 18.94 -40.45 14.84
C PHE A 164 17.93 -41.60 15.07
N LYS A 165 17.27 -41.57 16.22
CA LYS A 165 16.23 -42.55 16.59
C LYS A 165 14.96 -42.36 15.76
N SER A 166 14.55 -41.11 15.55
CA SER A 166 13.24 -40.70 15.02
C SER A 166 13.26 -40.24 13.56
N ILE A 167 14.41 -39.81 13.02
CA ILE A 167 14.51 -39.32 11.65
C ILE A 167 14.73 -40.49 10.69
N LYS A 168 13.73 -40.80 9.86
CA LYS A 168 13.78 -41.91 8.89
C LYS A 168 14.02 -41.44 7.46
N CYS A 169 13.45 -40.29 7.11
CA CYS A 169 13.56 -39.68 5.80
C CYS A 169 13.94 -38.20 5.94
N ALA A 170 14.75 -37.70 5.02
CA ALA A 170 15.08 -36.29 4.89
C ALA A 170 14.94 -35.84 3.43
N ASP A 171 14.24 -36.62 2.62
CA ASP A 171 14.05 -36.34 1.20
C ASP A 171 13.06 -35.18 1.07
N LEU A 172 13.43 -34.20 0.26
CA LEU A 172 12.60 -33.04 -0.03
C LEU A 172 11.79 -33.31 -1.31
N PRO A 173 10.59 -32.75 -1.44
CA PRO A 173 9.84 -32.80 -2.69
C PRO A 173 10.65 -32.19 -3.85
N PRO A 174 10.31 -32.53 -5.10
CA PRO A 174 10.90 -31.88 -6.27
C PRO A 174 10.58 -30.38 -6.33
N THR A 175 9.40 -29.96 -5.85
CA THR A 175 8.95 -28.57 -5.92
C THR A 175 8.79 -27.97 -4.53
N ILE A 176 9.46 -26.84 -4.29
CA ILE A 176 9.31 -26.02 -3.08
C ILE A 176 9.01 -24.58 -3.50
N VAL A 177 7.79 -24.14 -3.25
CA VAL A 177 7.37 -22.74 -3.41
C VAL A 177 7.66 -22.02 -2.09
N ALA A 178 8.56 -21.04 -2.11
CA ALA A 178 9.02 -20.35 -0.92
C ALA A 178 8.54 -18.89 -0.88
N GLY A 179 7.51 -18.63 -0.08
CA GLY A 179 6.92 -17.31 0.08
C GLY A 179 7.22 -16.65 1.43
N ILE A 180 6.90 -15.37 1.51
CA ILE A 180 6.93 -14.57 2.75
C ILE A 180 5.49 -14.22 3.11
N GLY A 181 5.14 -14.29 4.39
CA GLY A 181 3.82 -13.91 4.88
C GLY A 181 3.41 -12.49 4.44
N LYS A 182 2.12 -12.29 4.14
CA LYS A 182 1.59 -11.02 3.61
C LYS A 182 1.83 -9.84 4.56
N TYR A 183 1.91 -10.05 5.87
CA TYR A 183 2.21 -9.01 6.86
C TYR A 183 3.68 -8.62 6.86
N HIS A 184 4.58 -9.59 6.67
CA HIS A 184 6.03 -9.36 6.67
C HIS A 184 6.55 -8.91 5.30
N ALA A 185 5.90 -9.27 4.20
CA ALA A 185 6.33 -8.92 2.83
C ALA A 185 6.66 -7.41 2.63
N PRO A 186 5.87 -6.44 3.15
CA PRO A 186 6.19 -5.01 3.04
C PRO A 186 7.47 -4.56 3.75
N MET A 187 8.03 -5.38 4.63
CA MET A 187 9.30 -5.09 5.32
C MET A 187 10.52 -5.54 4.49
N HIS A 188 10.34 -6.28 3.40
CA HIS A 188 11.41 -6.68 2.47
C HIS A 188 11.77 -5.55 1.50
N THR A 189 12.92 -5.63 0.82
CA THR A 189 13.29 -4.67 -0.24
C THR A 189 12.31 -4.76 -1.42
N ALA A 190 12.18 -3.68 -2.19
CA ALA A 190 11.33 -3.66 -3.39
C ALA A 190 11.72 -4.81 -4.33
N ASP A 191 13.01 -5.01 -4.57
CA ASP A 191 13.55 -6.06 -5.45
C ASP A 191 13.26 -7.49 -4.95
N CYS A 192 13.00 -7.68 -3.66
CA CYS A 192 12.73 -9.00 -3.08
C CYS A 192 11.24 -9.38 -3.14
N ARG A 193 10.34 -8.42 -2.95
CA ARG A 193 8.90 -8.67 -2.79
C ARG A 193 8.26 -9.43 -3.95
N PRO A 194 8.54 -9.11 -5.24
CA PRO A 194 7.89 -9.77 -6.36
C PRO A 194 8.12 -11.28 -6.35
N PHE A 195 9.34 -11.72 -6.02
CA PHE A 195 9.76 -13.12 -6.07
C PHE A 195 9.27 -13.99 -4.92
N HIS A 196 8.82 -13.36 -3.82
CA HIS A 196 8.40 -14.07 -2.61
C HIS A 196 7.02 -13.66 -2.10
N SER A 197 6.31 -12.80 -2.83
CA SER A 197 4.93 -12.41 -2.58
C SER A 197 4.01 -13.60 -2.79
N LEU A 198 3.19 -13.95 -1.80
CA LEU A 198 2.18 -15.00 -1.93
C LEU A 198 1.13 -14.69 -3.01
N ASN A 199 0.98 -13.42 -3.44
CA ASN A 199 0.09 -13.08 -4.54
C ASN A 199 0.67 -13.42 -5.92
N ASN A 200 2.00 -13.62 -6.01
CA ASN A 200 2.72 -13.79 -7.28
C ASN A 200 3.30 -15.21 -7.42
N LEU A 201 3.16 -16.04 -6.39
CA LEU A 201 3.70 -17.38 -6.35
C LEU A 201 2.62 -18.39 -6.77
N PRO A 202 2.89 -19.24 -7.78
CA PRO A 202 1.91 -20.21 -8.25
C PRO A 202 1.58 -21.19 -7.14
N GLY A 203 0.31 -21.57 -7.09
CA GLY A 203 -0.20 -22.51 -6.08
C GLY A 203 -0.31 -21.95 -4.66
N ALA A 204 0.14 -20.73 -4.37
CA ALA A 204 -0.04 -20.12 -3.04
C ALA A 204 -1.52 -19.78 -2.75
N ALA A 205 -2.33 -19.59 -3.79
CA ALA A 205 -3.74 -19.17 -3.70
C ALA A 205 -3.90 -17.90 -2.83
N ASP A 206 -5.04 -17.71 -2.17
CA ASP A 206 -5.25 -16.58 -1.25
C ASP A 206 -4.67 -16.84 0.17
N SER A 207 -3.57 -17.60 0.26
CA SER A 207 -2.90 -17.83 1.55
C SER A 207 -2.31 -16.54 2.10
N PHE A 208 -2.43 -16.30 3.40
CA PHE A 208 -1.87 -15.11 4.04
C PHE A 208 -0.49 -15.35 4.66
N GLY A 209 -0.16 -16.60 5.02
CA GLY A 209 1.18 -17.00 5.48
C GLY A 209 1.51 -16.65 6.94
N GLU A 210 0.56 -16.12 7.72
CA GLU A 210 0.73 -15.66 9.12
C GLU A 210 0.13 -16.63 10.15
N ASN A 211 -0.07 -17.90 9.77
CA ASN A 211 -0.76 -18.89 10.60
C ASN A 211 -0.06 -19.13 11.95
N ALA A 212 1.27 -19.01 12.00
CA ALA A 212 2.05 -19.17 13.21
C ALA A 212 1.84 -18.00 14.18
N GLU A 213 1.74 -16.76 13.68
CA GLU A 213 1.45 -15.59 14.51
C GLU A 213 0.05 -15.66 15.14
N GLN A 214 -0.95 -16.12 14.37
CA GLN A 214 -2.28 -16.41 14.93
C GLN A 214 -2.19 -17.48 16.03
N LYS A 215 -1.43 -18.55 15.75
CA LYS A 215 -1.22 -19.62 16.72
C LYS A 215 -0.54 -19.11 17.99
N TRP A 216 0.41 -18.19 17.89
CA TRP A 216 1.06 -17.57 19.05
C TRP A 216 0.09 -16.79 19.90
N ALA A 217 -0.77 -15.98 19.30
CA ALA A 217 -1.80 -15.25 20.03
C ALA A 217 -2.72 -16.20 20.83
N ASP A 218 -3.08 -17.36 20.25
CA ASP A 218 -3.92 -18.35 20.91
C ASP A 218 -3.25 -18.97 22.16
N ILE A 219 -1.95 -19.27 22.06
CA ILE A 219 -1.23 -20.03 23.09
C ILE A 219 -0.41 -19.15 24.06
N GLU A 220 -0.30 -17.85 23.80
CA GLU A 220 0.59 -16.95 24.56
C GLU A 220 0.27 -16.92 26.07
N GLY A 221 -0.99 -17.16 26.45
CA GLY A 221 -1.44 -17.18 27.85
C GLY A 221 -0.67 -18.17 28.74
N ILE A 222 -0.15 -19.27 28.19
CA ILE A 222 0.60 -20.27 28.97
C ILE A 222 2.08 -19.93 29.13
N THR A 223 2.61 -18.97 28.34
CA THR A 223 4.05 -18.66 28.29
C THR A 223 4.64 -18.34 29.67
N ARG A 224 3.91 -17.60 30.50
CA ARG A 224 4.35 -17.21 31.86
C ARG A 224 4.51 -18.42 32.77
N ALA A 225 3.61 -19.39 32.67
CA ALA A 225 3.67 -20.61 33.47
C ALA A 225 4.76 -21.55 32.95
N THR A 226 4.82 -21.77 31.64
CA THR A 226 5.80 -22.67 31.02
C THR A 226 7.25 -22.20 31.23
N LYS A 227 7.48 -20.88 31.36
CA LYS A 227 8.79 -20.31 31.73
C LYS A 227 9.34 -20.79 33.07
N GLU A 228 8.44 -21.12 33.99
CA GLU A 228 8.75 -21.46 35.36
C GLU A 228 8.78 -22.98 35.60
N MET A 229 8.24 -23.77 34.66
CA MET A 229 8.17 -25.23 34.72
C MET A 229 9.54 -25.88 34.51
N SER A 230 9.65 -27.16 34.88
CA SER A 230 10.80 -28.00 34.51
C SER A 230 10.76 -28.35 33.01
N ALA A 231 11.87 -28.80 32.44
CA ALA A 231 12.04 -28.91 31.00
C ALA A 231 11.07 -29.91 30.34
N GLY A 232 10.92 -31.10 30.91
CA GLY A 232 10.01 -32.14 30.41
C GLY A 232 8.55 -31.74 30.56
N HIS A 233 8.15 -31.33 31.77
CA HIS A 233 6.78 -30.89 32.02
C HIS A 233 6.36 -29.66 31.17
N ARG A 234 7.29 -28.75 30.87
CA ARG A 234 7.06 -27.64 29.93
C ARG A 234 6.65 -28.14 28.55
N HIS A 235 7.37 -29.12 27.99
CA HIS A 235 7.04 -29.70 26.69
C HIS A 235 5.68 -30.38 26.72
N ASP A 236 5.40 -31.18 27.76
CA ASP A 236 4.10 -31.84 27.91
C ASP A 236 2.96 -30.82 27.98
N LYS A 237 3.14 -29.70 28.70
CA LYS A 237 2.11 -28.67 28.80
C LYS A 237 1.85 -27.95 27.47
N ILE A 238 2.89 -27.67 26.71
CA ILE A 238 2.76 -27.06 25.37
C ILE A 238 2.13 -28.07 24.41
N ASN A 239 2.50 -29.35 24.47
CA ASN A 239 1.91 -30.41 23.67
C ASN A 239 0.42 -30.59 23.97
N ASP A 240 0.03 -30.67 25.24
CA ASP A 240 -1.36 -30.76 25.71
C ASP A 240 -2.23 -29.64 25.11
N HIS A 241 -1.76 -28.39 25.20
CA HIS A 241 -2.50 -27.25 24.69
C HIS A 241 -2.60 -27.23 23.15
N ASN A 242 -1.53 -27.62 22.47
CA ASN A 242 -1.55 -27.79 21.02
C ASN A 242 -2.47 -28.95 20.58
N SER A 243 -2.54 -30.03 21.35
CA SER A 243 -3.43 -31.16 21.11
C SER A 243 -4.90 -30.76 21.23
N ASP A 244 -5.27 -30.04 22.28
CA ASP A 244 -6.62 -29.49 22.44
C ASP A 244 -6.98 -28.56 21.28
N THR A 245 -6.10 -27.60 20.95
CA THR A 245 -6.35 -26.66 19.84
C THR A 245 -6.51 -27.37 18.50
N ASN A 246 -5.57 -28.27 18.16
CA ASN A 246 -5.61 -29.01 16.90
C ASN A 246 -6.85 -29.89 16.81
N THR A 247 -7.28 -30.51 17.92
CA THR A 247 -8.50 -31.33 17.97
C THR A 247 -9.75 -30.48 17.69
N ARG A 248 -9.84 -29.29 18.31
CA ARG A 248 -10.94 -28.35 18.04
C ARG A 248 -10.97 -27.89 16.59
N LEU A 249 -9.80 -27.57 16.02
CA LEU A 249 -9.68 -27.18 14.61
C LEU A 249 -10.14 -28.30 13.66
N VAL A 250 -9.76 -29.55 13.94
CA VAL A 250 -10.20 -30.71 13.15
C VAL A 250 -11.72 -30.90 13.24
N HIS A 251 -12.30 -30.78 14.43
CA HIS A 251 -13.76 -30.93 14.60
C HIS A 251 -14.56 -29.80 13.96
N GLY A 252 -14.06 -28.56 13.95
CA GLY A 252 -14.70 -27.41 13.30
C GLY A 252 -14.36 -27.26 11.82
N MET A 253 -13.56 -28.17 11.25
CA MET A 253 -12.99 -27.98 9.90
C MET A 253 -14.05 -28.00 8.80
N VAL A 254 -15.09 -28.82 8.93
CA VAL A 254 -16.15 -28.94 7.91
C VAL A 254 -16.88 -27.61 7.75
N ASP A 255 -17.38 -27.04 8.85
CA ASP A 255 -18.11 -25.77 8.84
C ASP A 255 -17.22 -24.63 8.32
N HIS A 256 -15.95 -24.59 8.76
CA HIS A 256 -14.99 -23.59 8.30
C HIS A 256 -14.71 -23.68 6.79
N LEU A 257 -14.50 -24.89 6.27
CA LEU A 257 -14.22 -25.09 4.85
C LEU A 257 -15.43 -24.79 3.96
N LEU A 258 -16.66 -25.07 4.43
CA LEU A 258 -17.89 -24.72 3.71
C LEU A 258 -18.05 -23.20 3.57
N ASP A 259 -17.92 -22.46 4.68
CA ASP A 259 -17.94 -20.97 4.67
C ASP A 259 -16.86 -20.37 3.75
N LYS A 260 -15.65 -20.94 3.80
CA LYS A 260 -14.54 -20.49 2.96
C LYS A 260 -14.75 -20.85 1.49
N TYR A 261 -15.42 -21.96 1.19
CA TYR A 261 -15.74 -22.35 -0.18
C TYR A 261 -16.72 -21.36 -0.83
N GLU A 262 -17.81 -21.00 -0.14
CA GLU A 262 -18.75 -19.99 -0.64
C GLU A 262 -18.05 -18.64 -0.89
N THR A 263 -17.23 -18.21 0.08
CA THR A 263 -16.41 -17.00 -0.06
C THR A 263 -15.48 -17.08 -1.27
N ALA A 264 -14.83 -18.23 -1.49
CA ALA A 264 -13.92 -18.43 -2.62
C ALA A 264 -14.64 -18.42 -3.97
N GLN A 265 -15.85 -18.97 -4.06
CA GLN A 265 -16.66 -18.93 -5.29
C GLN A 265 -17.04 -17.50 -5.67
N THR A 266 -17.54 -16.71 -4.72
CA THR A 266 -17.86 -15.29 -4.99
C THR A 266 -16.63 -14.53 -5.46
N ARG A 267 -15.48 -14.74 -4.80
CA ARG A 267 -14.23 -14.06 -5.16
C ARG A 267 -13.68 -14.46 -6.52
N LEU A 268 -13.82 -15.74 -6.89
CA LEU A 268 -13.43 -16.19 -8.21
C LEU A 268 -14.26 -15.48 -9.29
N ALA A 269 -15.58 -15.45 -9.11
CA ALA A 269 -16.48 -14.76 -10.05
C ALA A 269 -16.17 -13.26 -10.15
N ASP A 270 -15.93 -12.59 -9.02
CA ASP A 270 -15.55 -11.18 -8.97
C ASP A 270 -14.21 -10.91 -9.66
N ALA A 271 -13.21 -11.77 -9.45
CA ALA A 271 -11.89 -11.64 -10.06
C ALA A 271 -11.91 -11.89 -11.57
N GLU A 272 -12.67 -12.89 -12.03
CA GLU A 272 -12.88 -13.20 -13.45
C GLU A 272 -13.59 -12.04 -14.15
N ALA A 273 -14.68 -11.53 -13.57
CA ALA A 273 -15.42 -10.38 -14.10
C ALA A 273 -14.53 -9.12 -14.17
N TYR A 274 -13.71 -8.88 -13.14
CA TYR A 274 -12.79 -7.75 -13.14
C TYR A 274 -11.70 -7.90 -14.21
N LEU A 275 -11.04 -9.06 -14.30
CA LEU A 275 -10.02 -9.33 -15.31
C LEU A 275 -10.59 -9.14 -16.72
N LEU A 276 -11.76 -9.72 -17.00
CA LEU A 276 -12.43 -9.56 -18.29
C LEU A 276 -12.69 -8.08 -18.61
N SER A 277 -13.19 -7.31 -17.63
CA SER A 277 -13.45 -5.88 -17.83
C SER A 277 -12.19 -5.07 -18.17
N ILE A 278 -11.04 -5.46 -17.61
CA ILE A 278 -9.75 -4.84 -17.93
C ILE A 278 -9.32 -5.21 -19.35
N GLU A 279 -9.37 -6.49 -19.69
CA GLU A 279 -8.95 -6.98 -21.00
C GLU A 279 -9.81 -6.38 -22.12
N GLU A 280 -11.12 -6.27 -21.93
CA GLU A 280 -12.03 -5.61 -22.87
C GLU A 280 -11.76 -4.10 -23.00
N SER A 281 -11.18 -3.47 -21.98
CA SER A 281 -10.82 -2.04 -22.03
C SER A 281 -9.55 -1.75 -22.84
N ILE A 282 -8.76 -2.78 -23.18
CA ILE A 282 -7.50 -2.66 -23.91
C ILE A 282 -7.73 -3.03 -25.37
N ASP A 283 -7.78 -2.02 -26.25
CA ASP A 283 -7.93 -2.17 -27.71
C ASP A 283 -6.63 -2.62 -28.40
N ASP A 284 -5.92 -3.60 -27.81
CA ASP A 284 -4.71 -4.23 -28.35
C ASP A 284 -4.62 -5.70 -27.87
N SER A 285 -5.23 -6.59 -28.64
CA SER A 285 -5.22 -8.04 -28.35
C SER A 285 -3.82 -8.68 -28.41
N ALA A 286 -2.89 -8.10 -29.18
CA ALA A 286 -1.52 -8.59 -29.27
C ALA A 286 -0.76 -8.29 -27.98
N LEU A 287 -1.00 -7.12 -27.38
CA LEU A 287 -0.45 -6.74 -26.08
C LEU A 287 -0.95 -7.65 -24.95
N ILE A 288 -2.26 -7.94 -24.91
CA ILE A 288 -2.84 -8.87 -23.92
C ILE A 288 -2.19 -10.26 -24.04
N THR A 289 -2.06 -10.76 -25.27
CA THR A 289 -1.41 -12.06 -25.54
C THR A 289 0.05 -12.07 -25.10
N LYS A 290 0.78 -10.97 -25.31
CA LYS A 290 2.16 -10.79 -24.86
C LYS A 290 2.24 -10.85 -23.32
N TRP A 291 1.40 -10.11 -22.61
CA TRP A 291 1.41 -10.08 -21.14
C TRP A 291 1.05 -11.42 -20.52
N ARG A 292 0.07 -12.14 -21.08
CA ARG A 292 -0.25 -13.51 -20.63
C ARG A 292 0.95 -14.43 -20.75
N LYS A 293 1.67 -14.38 -21.88
CA LYS A 293 2.89 -15.18 -22.08
C LYS A 293 4.02 -14.78 -21.12
N GLU A 294 4.17 -13.49 -20.81
CA GLU A 294 5.14 -13.01 -19.82
C GLU A 294 4.80 -13.48 -18.41
N HIS A 295 3.50 -13.50 -18.06
CA HIS A 295 2.99 -14.03 -16.80
C HIS A 295 3.21 -15.55 -16.67
N ASP A 296 2.84 -16.34 -17.69
CA ASP A 296 3.04 -17.80 -17.68
C ASP A 296 4.52 -18.17 -17.49
N LYS A 297 5.42 -17.42 -18.17
CA LYS A 297 6.86 -17.58 -18.00
C LYS A 297 7.30 -17.23 -16.58
N TRP A 298 6.77 -16.15 -16.01
CA TRP A 298 7.06 -15.76 -14.64
C TRP A 298 6.67 -16.86 -13.65
N GLU A 299 5.46 -17.42 -13.75
CA GLU A 299 4.96 -18.46 -12.83
C GLU A 299 5.85 -19.72 -12.87
N ALA A 300 6.29 -20.14 -14.05
CA ALA A 300 7.20 -21.27 -14.19
C ALA A 300 8.59 -21.01 -13.59
N ASP A 301 9.14 -19.79 -13.77
CA ASP A 301 10.51 -19.48 -13.36
C ASP A 301 10.61 -19.07 -11.87
N VAL A 302 9.58 -18.44 -11.29
CA VAL A 302 9.65 -17.80 -9.96
C VAL A 302 9.82 -18.81 -8.81
N ILE A 303 9.37 -20.05 -8.98
CA ILE A 303 9.54 -21.11 -7.98
C ILE A 303 11.00 -21.58 -7.88
N HIS A 304 11.82 -21.32 -8.90
CA HIS A 304 13.21 -21.68 -8.94
C HIS A 304 14.09 -20.50 -8.52
N VAL A 305 14.47 -20.47 -7.24
CA VAL A 305 15.22 -19.35 -6.63
C VAL A 305 16.52 -19.01 -7.36
N GLY A 306 17.16 -19.99 -8.02
CA GLY A 306 18.34 -19.76 -8.86
C GLY A 306 18.07 -18.90 -10.10
N ASN A 307 16.82 -18.80 -10.55
CA ASN A 307 16.42 -18.03 -11.72
C ASN A 307 16.16 -16.56 -11.38
N HIS A 308 15.84 -16.22 -10.12
CA HIS A 308 15.43 -14.86 -9.70
C HIS A 308 16.36 -13.75 -10.21
N ALA A 309 17.68 -13.97 -10.17
CA ALA A 309 18.67 -12.99 -10.61
C ALA A 309 18.63 -12.66 -12.12
N LYS A 310 17.99 -13.51 -12.93
CA LYS A 310 17.88 -13.37 -14.40
C LYS A 310 16.47 -13.02 -14.85
N MET A 311 15.51 -12.99 -13.93
CA MET A 311 14.11 -12.74 -14.23
C MET A 311 13.84 -11.23 -14.25
N THR A 312 12.97 -10.82 -15.16
CA THR A 312 12.39 -9.47 -15.19
C THR A 312 11.07 -9.51 -14.43
N ASN A 313 10.82 -8.54 -13.55
CA ASN A 313 9.56 -8.44 -12.81
C ASN A 313 8.44 -7.85 -13.69
N PRO A 314 7.41 -8.63 -14.09
CA PRO A 314 6.32 -8.13 -14.94
C PRO A 314 5.30 -7.29 -14.14
N PHE A 315 5.33 -7.33 -12.81
CA PHE A 315 4.42 -6.61 -11.93
C PHE A 315 4.95 -5.24 -11.48
N GLU A 316 6.19 -4.94 -11.81
CA GLU A 316 6.70 -3.58 -11.66
C GLU A 316 6.22 -2.74 -12.83
N VAL A 317 5.54 -1.65 -12.50
CA VAL A 317 5.12 -0.66 -13.50
C VAL A 317 6.41 -0.09 -14.11
N ALA A 318 6.65 -0.46 -15.37
CA ALA A 318 7.74 0.07 -16.16
C ALA A 318 7.68 1.59 -16.10
N THR A 319 8.85 2.21 -15.91
CA THR A 319 8.91 3.42 -15.12
C THR A 319 8.39 4.70 -15.78
N GLU A 320 7.50 4.75 -16.79
CA GLU A 320 7.09 5.99 -17.50
C GLU A 320 5.63 6.40 -17.34
N ALA A 321 5.32 7.63 -17.70
CA ALA A 321 4.17 8.40 -17.27
C ALA A 321 3.22 8.73 -18.43
N SER A 322 1.98 9.05 -18.06
CA SER A 322 0.81 9.22 -18.92
C SER A 322 0.82 10.51 -19.77
N LEU A 323 -0.07 10.56 -20.77
CA LEU A 323 -0.25 11.67 -21.72
C LEU A 323 -0.96 12.89 -21.07
N THR A 324 -0.50 14.10 -21.39
CA THR A 324 -0.92 15.37 -20.77
C THR A 324 -1.93 16.17 -21.63
N THR A 325 -2.57 17.20 -21.06
CA THR A 325 -3.44 18.19 -21.74
C THR A 325 -2.80 18.76 -23.01
N HIS A 326 -1.47 18.87 -23.03
CA HIS A 326 -0.67 19.28 -24.18
C HIS A 326 -0.93 18.42 -25.44
N MET A 327 -1.22 17.13 -25.27
CA MET A 327 -1.49 16.23 -26.39
C MET A 327 -2.90 16.37 -26.95
N ILE A 328 -3.87 16.73 -26.11
CA ILE A 328 -5.24 17.04 -26.57
C ILE A 328 -5.24 18.36 -27.35
N ILE A 329 -4.46 19.35 -26.90
CA ILE A 329 -4.25 20.61 -27.62
C ILE A 329 -3.60 20.35 -28.98
N ALA A 330 -2.54 19.54 -29.02
CA ALA A 330 -1.89 19.16 -30.28
C ALA A 330 -2.88 18.49 -31.25
N GLN A 331 -3.69 17.54 -30.77
CA GLN A 331 -4.69 16.86 -31.60
C GLN A 331 -5.79 17.80 -32.12
N LEU A 332 -6.25 18.75 -31.29
CA LEU A 332 -7.23 19.75 -31.67
C LEU A 332 -6.67 20.71 -32.73
N ASN A 333 -5.46 21.21 -32.52
CA ASN A 333 -4.79 22.11 -33.46
C ASN A 333 -4.49 21.42 -34.79
N GLU A 334 -4.03 20.16 -34.77
CA GLU A 334 -3.84 19.35 -36.00
C GLU A 334 -5.15 19.07 -36.74
N ALA A 335 -6.27 18.87 -36.03
CA ALA A 335 -7.58 18.67 -36.66
C ALA A 335 -8.06 19.96 -37.35
N HIS A 336 -7.96 21.10 -36.66
CA HIS A 336 -8.31 22.40 -37.23
C HIS A 336 -7.39 22.82 -38.36
N GLU A 337 -6.09 22.48 -38.30
CA GLU A 337 -5.14 22.73 -39.38
C GLU A 337 -5.49 21.93 -40.64
N ARG A 338 -5.84 20.64 -40.49
CA ARG A 338 -6.33 19.79 -41.60
C ARG A 338 -7.60 20.34 -42.25
N GLU A 339 -8.46 21.00 -41.47
CA GLU A 339 -9.69 21.64 -41.95
C GLU A 339 -9.47 23.08 -42.44
N GLY A 340 -8.27 23.64 -42.33
CA GLY A 340 -7.97 25.05 -42.64
C GLY A 340 -8.64 26.05 -41.68
N ASN A 341 -9.14 25.61 -40.53
CA ASN A 341 -9.88 26.40 -39.56
C ASN A 341 -8.95 27.17 -38.61
N ARG A 342 -8.35 28.25 -39.10
CA ARG A 342 -7.46 29.12 -38.30
C ARG A 342 -8.13 29.74 -37.07
N HIS A 343 -9.44 30.00 -37.15
CA HIS A 343 -10.22 30.51 -36.03
C HIS A 343 -10.33 29.49 -34.89
N GLY A 344 -10.53 28.20 -35.23
CA GLY A 344 -10.55 27.10 -34.26
C GLY A 344 -9.23 26.94 -33.50
N ILE A 345 -8.09 27.05 -34.20
CA ILE A 345 -6.75 27.02 -33.58
C ILE A 345 -6.59 28.16 -32.55
N ALA A 346 -6.85 29.41 -32.96
CA ALA A 346 -6.73 30.56 -32.08
C ALA A 346 -7.66 30.47 -30.86
N LEU A 347 -8.84 29.86 -31.03
CA LEU A 347 -9.79 29.66 -29.96
C LEU A 347 -9.32 28.62 -28.92
N VAL A 348 -8.72 27.52 -29.38
CA VAL A 348 -8.13 26.50 -28.50
C VAL A 348 -6.98 27.09 -27.69
N ASP A 349 -6.08 27.84 -28.33
CA ASP A 349 -4.92 28.46 -27.66
C ASP A 349 -5.35 29.54 -26.63
N ALA A 350 -6.40 30.32 -26.94
CA ALA A 350 -6.95 31.31 -26.02
C ALA A 350 -7.63 30.65 -24.81
N MET A 351 -8.36 29.55 -25.01
CA MET A 351 -8.97 28.77 -23.94
C MET A 351 -7.92 28.08 -23.06
N GLU A 352 -6.86 27.53 -23.65
CA GLU A 352 -5.70 27.01 -22.90
C GLU A 352 -5.10 28.09 -22.00
N SER A 353 -4.89 29.29 -22.55
CA SER A 353 -4.38 30.43 -21.79
C SER A 353 -5.30 30.81 -20.63
N ALA A 354 -6.61 30.76 -20.83
CA ALA A 354 -7.60 30.98 -19.76
C ALA A 354 -7.50 29.92 -18.65
N PHE A 355 -7.35 28.64 -18.99
CA PHE A 355 -7.16 27.57 -18.00
C PHE A 355 -5.85 27.70 -17.24
N ARG A 356 -4.76 28.04 -17.94
CA ARG A 356 -3.45 28.30 -17.33
C ARG A 356 -3.52 29.48 -16.35
N LEU A 357 -4.28 30.52 -16.69
CA LEU A 357 -4.50 31.67 -15.81
C LEU A 357 -5.33 31.30 -14.58
N ASP A 358 -6.38 30.48 -14.69
CA ASP A 358 -7.12 30.02 -13.51
C ASP A 358 -6.19 29.21 -12.57
N ASN A 359 -5.34 28.34 -13.11
CA ASN A 359 -4.33 27.62 -12.32
C ASN A 359 -3.30 28.57 -11.66
N ALA A 360 -2.82 29.58 -12.40
CA ALA A 360 -1.90 30.59 -11.86
C ALA A 360 -2.55 31.43 -10.74
N ARG A 361 -3.83 31.76 -10.88
CA ARG A 361 -4.65 32.45 -9.87
C ARG A 361 -4.73 31.64 -8.58
N LEU A 362 -5.04 30.36 -8.68
CA LEU A 362 -5.11 29.45 -7.52
C LEU A 362 -3.75 29.31 -6.81
N GLU A 363 -2.67 29.19 -7.58
CA GLU A 363 -1.31 29.11 -7.03
C GLU A 363 -0.87 30.43 -6.36
N LEU A 364 -1.27 31.58 -6.90
CA LEU A 364 -1.04 32.88 -6.28
C LEU A 364 -1.82 33.04 -4.97
N LEU A 365 -3.08 32.62 -4.92
CA LEU A 365 -3.88 32.62 -3.68
C LEU A 365 -3.21 31.77 -2.60
N ARG A 366 -2.77 30.55 -2.96
CA ARG A 366 -2.01 29.66 -2.06
C ARG A 366 -0.73 30.33 -1.58
N LYS A 367 0.02 30.96 -2.48
CA LYS A 367 1.27 31.64 -2.12
C LYS A 367 1.03 32.81 -1.19
N ILE A 368 -0.02 33.61 -1.42
CA ILE A 368 -0.39 34.73 -0.55
C ILE A 368 -0.70 34.23 0.86
N GLN A 369 -1.44 33.14 1.01
CA GLN A 369 -1.76 32.58 2.33
C GLN A 369 -0.53 32.05 3.08
N GLN A 370 0.48 31.54 2.37
CA GLN A 370 1.73 31.03 2.96
C GLN A 370 2.76 32.14 3.20
N THR A 371 2.52 33.36 2.71
CA THR A 371 3.49 34.45 2.79
C THR A 371 3.35 35.21 4.10
N GLU A 372 4.45 35.32 4.85
CA GLU A 372 4.50 36.22 6.00
C GLU A 372 4.35 37.69 5.54
N PRO A 373 3.64 38.54 6.30
CA PRO A 373 3.32 39.91 5.89
C PRO A 373 4.50 40.88 6.09
N THR A 374 5.62 40.59 5.44
CA THR A 374 6.85 41.38 5.42
C THR A 374 6.99 42.15 4.10
N SER A 375 7.67 43.30 4.15
CA SER A 375 7.83 44.22 2.99
C SER A 375 8.51 43.58 1.76
N PRO A 376 9.61 42.80 1.89
CA PRO A 376 10.27 42.17 0.74
C PRO A 376 9.41 41.08 0.06
N GLU A 377 8.75 40.26 0.85
CA GLU A 377 7.92 39.13 0.39
C GLU A 377 6.67 39.65 -0.32
N CYS A 378 6.04 40.71 0.22
CA CYS A 378 4.92 41.39 -0.44
C CYS A 378 5.30 41.96 -1.80
N LYS A 379 6.53 42.49 -1.98
CA LYS A 379 7.01 42.96 -3.29
C LYS A 379 7.15 41.82 -4.30
N LYS A 380 7.64 40.65 -3.87
CA LYS A 380 7.75 39.45 -4.73
C LYS A 380 6.37 38.96 -5.17
N VAL A 381 5.39 38.96 -4.27
CA VAL A 381 3.99 38.61 -4.59
C VAL A 381 3.39 39.65 -5.54
N ALA A 382 3.57 40.95 -5.27
CA ALA A 382 3.07 42.03 -6.11
C ALA A 382 3.57 41.91 -7.55
N ALA A 383 4.86 41.64 -7.77
CA ALA A 383 5.41 41.45 -9.12
C ALA A 383 4.74 40.29 -9.87
N LYS A 384 4.43 39.18 -9.18
CA LYS A 384 3.71 38.05 -9.78
C LYS A 384 2.25 38.39 -10.08
N VAL A 385 1.59 39.16 -9.22
CA VAL A 385 0.22 39.64 -9.46
C VAL A 385 0.20 40.60 -10.66
N GLU A 386 1.20 41.47 -10.84
CA GLU A 386 1.27 42.33 -12.03
C GLU A 386 1.45 41.53 -13.33
N ASN A 387 2.27 40.48 -13.31
CA ASN A 387 2.41 39.58 -14.46
C ASN A 387 1.08 38.89 -14.76
N TYR A 388 0.42 38.33 -13.73
CA TYR A 388 -0.91 37.73 -13.87
C TYR A 388 -1.92 38.73 -14.47
N ARG A 389 -1.94 39.98 -14.01
CA ARG A 389 -2.82 41.02 -14.57
C ARG A 389 -2.53 41.31 -16.04
N ARG A 390 -1.26 41.32 -16.44
CA ARG A 390 -0.88 41.52 -17.84
C ARG A 390 -1.40 40.38 -18.70
N ASP A 391 -1.12 39.16 -18.30
CA ASP A 391 -1.49 37.96 -19.04
C ASP A 391 -3.02 37.80 -19.09
N LEU A 392 -3.71 38.17 -18.01
CA LEU A 392 -5.17 38.19 -17.93
C LEU A 392 -5.79 39.21 -18.90
N ARG A 393 -5.21 40.40 -19.03
CA ARG A 393 -5.68 41.39 -20.02
C ARG A 393 -5.50 40.87 -21.44
N ILE A 394 -4.34 40.31 -21.76
CA ILE A 394 -4.07 39.74 -23.10
C ILE A 394 -5.09 38.65 -23.42
N CYS A 395 -5.28 37.69 -22.51
CA CYS A 395 -6.24 36.60 -22.71
C CYS A 395 -7.69 37.11 -22.79
N HIS A 396 -8.05 38.13 -22.01
CA HIS A 396 -9.36 38.76 -22.10
C HIS A 396 -9.59 39.41 -23.48
N ASP A 397 -8.64 40.21 -23.95
CA ASP A 397 -8.73 40.89 -25.24
C ASP A 397 -8.80 39.88 -26.41
N GLU A 398 -8.00 38.81 -26.36
CA GLU A 398 -8.05 37.71 -27.32
C GLU A 398 -9.42 36.99 -27.32
N MET A 399 -9.92 36.64 -26.14
CA MET A 399 -11.22 35.98 -26.00
C MET A 399 -12.38 36.89 -26.39
N GLU A 400 -12.27 38.20 -26.17
CA GLU A 400 -13.24 39.20 -26.62
C GLU A 400 -13.28 39.25 -28.15
N ILE A 401 -12.12 39.30 -28.82
CA ILE A 401 -12.05 39.27 -30.29
C ILE A 401 -12.64 37.97 -30.86
N LEU A 402 -12.35 36.83 -30.24
CA LEU A 402 -12.73 35.51 -30.75
C LEU A 402 -14.19 35.14 -30.46
N LEU A 403 -14.74 35.50 -29.29
CA LEU A 403 -16.08 35.07 -28.87
C LEU A 403 -17.14 36.17 -28.92
N ALA A 404 -16.80 37.45 -28.71
CA ALA A 404 -17.81 38.50 -28.55
C ALA A 404 -18.76 38.63 -29.75
N PRO A 405 -18.33 38.48 -31.03
CA PRO A 405 -19.26 38.54 -32.16
C PRO A 405 -20.31 37.43 -32.12
N ALA A 406 -19.89 36.20 -31.80
CA ALA A 406 -20.79 35.04 -31.71
C ALA A 406 -21.76 35.17 -30.52
N VAL A 407 -21.24 35.64 -29.38
CA VAL A 407 -22.04 35.88 -28.16
C VAL A 407 -23.06 36.99 -28.37
N ALA A 408 -22.66 38.13 -28.97
CA ALA A 408 -23.56 39.25 -29.23
C ALA A 408 -24.70 38.85 -30.16
N LYS A 409 -24.40 38.07 -31.20
CA LYS A 409 -25.43 37.54 -32.10
C LYS A 409 -26.40 36.59 -31.38
N ALA A 410 -25.87 35.69 -30.57
CA ALA A 410 -26.69 34.76 -29.79
C ALA A 410 -27.59 35.47 -28.76
N ILE A 411 -27.10 36.56 -28.15
CA ILE A 411 -27.88 37.40 -27.24
C ILE A 411 -29.05 38.06 -27.99
N GLN A 412 -28.76 38.69 -29.13
CA GLN A 412 -29.78 39.35 -29.95
C GLN A 412 -30.88 38.37 -30.39
N ASP A 413 -30.49 37.16 -30.80
CA ASP A 413 -31.42 36.13 -31.24
C ASP A 413 -32.24 35.58 -30.06
N ALA A 414 -31.66 35.46 -28.86
CA ALA A 414 -32.37 35.05 -27.65
C ALA A 414 -33.39 36.10 -27.19
N GLU A 415 -33.03 37.40 -27.22
CA GLU A 415 -33.91 38.53 -26.89
C GLU A 415 -35.08 38.64 -27.88
N SER A 416 -34.85 38.32 -29.15
CA SER A 416 -35.90 38.37 -30.17
C SER A 416 -36.89 37.21 -30.07
N ASN A 417 -36.44 36.04 -29.62
CA ASN A 417 -37.22 34.80 -29.61
C ASN A 417 -37.82 34.42 -28.25
N THR A 418 -37.38 35.06 -27.15
CA THR A 418 -37.77 34.67 -25.78
C THR A 418 -38.43 35.84 -25.04
N PRO A 419 -39.75 35.80 -24.74
CA PRO A 419 -40.47 36.92 -24.11
C PRO A 419 -40.00 37.25 -22.68
N HIS A 420 -39.48 36.27 -21.94
CA HIS A 420 -39.03 36.42 -20.56
C HIS A 420 -37.66 35.76 -20.38
N LEU A 421 -36.61 36.58 -20.35
CA LEU A 421 -35.26 36.11 -20.06
C LEU A 421 -35.02 36.04 -18.54
N PRO A 422 -34.22 35.08 -18.06
CA PRO A 422 -33.80 35.02 -16.66
C PRO A 422 -33.02 36.27 -16.24
N ARG A 423 -33.09 36.65 -14.97
CA ARG A 423 -32.34 37.80 -14.42
C ARG A 423 -30.82 37.66 -14.54
N SER A 424 -30.32 36.43 -14.60
CA SER A 424 -28.90 36.12 -14.78
C SER A 424 -28.43 36.26 -16.23
N PHE A 425 -29.35 36.35 -17.21
CA PHE A 425 -29.00 36.40 -18.63
C PHE A 425 -28.13 37.62 -18.95
N PRO A 426 -27.06 37.49 -19.76
CA PRO A 426 -26.66 36.33 -20.56
C PRO A 426 -25.77 35.30 -19.84
N ARG A 427 -25.56 35.45 -18.53
CA ARG A 427 -24.72 34.55 -17.72
C ARG A 427 -25.48 33.30 -17.30
N HIS A 428 -24.72 32.23 -17.17
CA HIS A 428 -25.16 31.00 -16.52
C HIS A 428 -25.37 31.23 -15.02
N ALA A 429 -26.45 30.67 -14.47
CA ALA A 429 -26.69 30.62 -13.02
C ALA A 429 -27.06 29.20 -12.57
N HIS A 430 -26.76 28.87 -11.31
CA HIS A 430 -27.08 27.56 -10.74
C HIS A 430 -28.57 27.20 -10.74
N GLY A 431 -29.45 28.19 -10.80
CA GLY A 431 -30.90 27.95 -10.97
C GLY A 431 -31.25 27.33 -12.31
N ASP A 432 -30.44 27.58 -13.35
CA ASP A 432 -30.65 27.06 -14.69
C ASP A 432 -30.33 25.55 -14.76
N ASP A 433 -29.35 25.09 -13.97
CA ASP A 433 -28.91 23.69 -13.92
C ASP A 433 -30.00 22.75 -13.41
N LEU A 434 -30.73 23.18 -12.37
CA LEU A 434 -31.83 22.42 -11.79
C LEU A 434 -32.94 22.18 -12.82
N THR A 435 -33.20 23.14 -13.71
CA THR A 435 -34.18 22.97 -14.80
C THR A 435 -33.73 21.98 -15.87
N GLN A 436 -32.43 21.66 -15.92
CA GLN A 436 -31.82 20.68 -16.83
C GLN A 436 -31.52 19.34 -16.15
N GLY A 437 -31.94 19.14 -14.89
CA GLY A 437 -31.61 17.93 -14.13
C GLY A 437 -30.12 17.78 -13.84
N ILE A 438 -29.36 18.87 -13.85
CA ILE A 438 -27.94 18.91 -13.50
C ILE A 438 -27.85 19.30 -12.02
N THR A 439 -27.26 18.43 -11.19
CA THR A 439 -26.99 18.75 -9.79
C THR A 439 -25.96 19.88 -9.71
N PRO A 440 -26.28 21.01 -9.05
CA PRO A 440 -25.33 22.11 -8.90
C PRO A 440 -24.05 21.66 -8.19
N PHE A 441 -22.92 22.22 -8.62
CA PHE A 441 -21.65 22.00 -7.96
C PHE A 441 -21.59 22.74 -6.62
N THR A 442 -21.65 21.98 -5.51
CA THR A 442 -21.67 22.53 -4.15
C THR A 442 -20.42 22.18 -3.33
N ASP A 443 -19.45 21.52 -3.93
CA ASP A 443 -18.22 21.14 -3.23
C ASP A 443 -17.47 22.39 -2.79
N LYS A 444 -17.07 22.39 -1.52
CA LYS A 444 -16.29 23.50 -0.98
C LYS A 444 -14.94 23.54 -1.68
N PRO A 445 -14.51 24.71 -2.15
CA PRO A 445 -13.18 24.82 -2.71
C PRO A 445 -12.14 24.56 -1.60
N PRO A 446 -10.94 24.09 -1.95
CA PRO A 446 -9.86 23.89 -1.00
C PRO A 446 -9.62 25.14 -0.12
N SER A 447 -9.14 24.94 1.11
CA SER A 447 -9.08 26.00 2.14
C SER A 447 -8.33 27.28 1.72
N TYR A 448 -7.50 27.23 0.68
CA TYR A 448 -6.79 28.41 0.16
C TYR A 448 -7.59 29.31 -0.79
N GLU A 449 -8.74 28.83 -1.26
CA GLU A 449 -9.69 29.59 -2.08
C GLU A 449 -10.73 30.33 -1.23
N VAL A 450 -10.79 30.03 0.07
CA VAL A 450 -11.71 30.68 1.01
C VAL A 450 -11.08 31.98 1.53
N VAL A 451 -11.74 33.10 1.26
CA VAL A 451 -11.38 34.40 1.87
C VAL A 451 -11.63 34.31 3.38
N PRO A 452 -10.63 34.54 4.25
CA PRO A 452 -10.83 34.46 5.69
C PRO A 452 -11.83 35.52 6.16
N ASP A 453 -12.96 35.08 6.71
CA ASP A 453 -13.99 35.95 7.27
C ASP A 453 -13.47 36.59 8.56
N SER A 454 -13.28 37.92 8.54
CA SER A 454 -12.57 38.63 9.60
C SER A 454 -13.51 39.05 10.72
N THR A 455 -13.68 38.21 11.74
CA THR A 455 -14.50 38.54 12.92
C THR A 455 -13.77 39.21 14.08
N LYS A 456 -12.53 39.71 13.93
CA LYS A 456 -11.90 40.53 14.99
C LYS A 456 -11.13 41.75 14.44
N ARG A 457 -11.56 42.94 14.88
CA ARG A 457 -10.87 44.24 14.69
C ARG A 457 -9.46 44.18 15.29
N LYS A 458 -8.45 44.00 14.43
CA LYS A 458 -7.04 44.31 14.74
C LYS A 458 -6.52 45.28 13.69
N THR A 459 -5.68 46.23 14.10
CA THR A 459 -5.03 47.20 13.22
C THR A 459 -4.04 46.46 12.32
N LEU A 460 -4.41 46.25 11.06
CA LEU A 460 -3.59 45.53 10.08
C LEU A 460 -2.40 46.38 9.61
N SER A 461 -1.25 45.73 9.42
CA SER A 461 -0.06 46.33 8.83
C SER A 461 -0.30 46.71 7.36
N ARG A 462 0.53 47.60 6.79
CA ARG A 462 0.45 47.98 5.37
C ARG A 462 0.62 46.77 4.45
N ALA A 463 1.51 45.85 4.82
CA ALA A 463 1.76 44.60 4.10
C ALA A 463 0.53 43.66 4.12
N GLU A 464 -0.12 43.51 5.29
CA GLU A 464 -1.34 42.69 5.43
C GLU A 464 -2.51 43.25 4.62
N LYS A 465 -2.67 44.57 4.60
CA LYS A 465 -3.71 45.23 3.78
C LYS A 465 -3.50 44.97 2.28
N THR A 466 -2.25 45.06 1.82
CA THR A 466 -1.91 44.77 0.41
C THR A 466 -2.19 43.31 0.04
N LEU A 467 -1.78 42.35 0.88
CA LEU A 467 -2.05 40.92 0.61
C LEU A 467 -3.55 40.61 0.58
N ARG A 468 -4.36 41.20 1.48
CA ARG A 468 -5.82 41.05 1.46
C ARG A 468 -6.45 41.65 0.20
N ALA A 469 -5.96 42.80 -0.26
CA ALA A 469 -6.45 43.41 -1.50
C ALA A 469 -6.17 42.49 -2.71
N PHE A 470 -4.99 41.87 -2.77
CA PHE A 470 -4.70 40.87 -3.82
C PHE A 470 -5.61 39.64 -3.74
N VAL A 471 -5.92 39.12 -2.55
CA VAL A 471 -6.88 38.01 -2.39
C VAL A 471 -8.26 38.39 -2.91
N GLN A 472 -8.75 39.58 -2.57
CA GLN A 472 -10.06 40.06 -3.03
C GLN A 472 -10.11 40.20 -4.56
N GLU A 473 -9.07 40.76 -5.16
CA GLU A 473 -8.94 40.92 -6.61
C GLU A 473 -8.91 39.57 -7.34
N LEU A 474 -8.05 38.64 -6.89
CA LEU A 474 -7.93 37.30 -7.45
C LEU A 474 -9.19 36.44 -7.24
N SER A 475 -10.11 36.86 -6.35
CA SER A 475 -11.39 36.19 -6.13
C SER A 475 -12.51 36.68 -7.06
N GLN A 476 -12.37 37.86 -7.67
CA GLN A 476 -13.42 38.50 -8.48
C GLN A 476 -13.20 38.36 -10.00
N THR A 477 -12.01 37.93 -10.43
CA THR A 477 -11.59 38.05 -11.83
C THR A 477 -11.40 36.68 -12.50
N GLY A 478 -12.07 36.45 -13.63
CA GLY A 478 -11.94 35.23 -14.43
C GLY A 478 -12.30 35.48 -15.89
N VAL A 479 -11.62 34.78 -16.80
CA VAL A 479 -11.93 34.81 -18.23
C VAL A 479 -13.20 34.01 -18.48
N LEU A 480 -14.10 34.57 -19.28
CA LEU A 480 -15.42 33.97 -19.53
C LEU A 480 -15.31 32.94 -20.64
N LEU A 481 -15.44 31.68 -20.25
CA LEU A 481 -15.50 30.55 -21.18
C LEU A 481 -16.95 30.28 -21.62
N PRO A 482 -17.18 29.54 -22.71
CA PRO A 482 -18.51 29.16 -23.18
C PRO A 482 -19.43 28.59 -22.07
N SER A 483 -18.88 27.81 -21.13
CA SER A 483 -19.62 27.27 -19.97
C SER A 483 -20.17 28.33 -19.01
N ALA A 484 -19.65 29.55 -19.02
CA ALA A 484 -20.12 30.67 -18.19
C ALA A 484 -21.35 31.40 -18.77
N TYR A 485 -21.78 31.04 -19.99
CA TYR A 485 -22.95 31.63 -20.64
C TYR A 485 -24.20 30.78 -20.47
N HIS A 486 -25.35 31.46 -20.43
CA HIS A 486 -26.66 30.81 -20.36
C HIS A 486 -26.89 29.88 -21.56
N ARG A 487 -27.67 28.80 -21.39
CA ARG A 487 -27.91 27.79 -22.44
C ARG A 487 -28.36 28.38 -23.78
N LEU A 488 -29.19 29.44 -23.74
CA LEU A 488 -29.69 30.12 -24.95
C LEU A 488 -28.57 30.76 -25.78
N VAL A 489 -27.48 31.16 -25.14
CA VAL A 489 -26.28 31.67 -25.81
C VAL A 489 -25.36 30.51 -26.20
N ARG A 490 -25.17 29.55 -25.29
CA ARG A 490 -24.27 28.41 -25.48
C ARG A 490 -24.69 27.49 -26.63
N ASP A 491 -25.98 27.20 -26.74
CA ASP A 491 -26.51 26.24 -27.72
C ASP A 491 -26.67 26.87 -29.12
N HIS A 492 -26.45 28.19 -29.23
CA HIS A 492 -26.53 28.93 -30.48
C HIS A 492 -25.52 28.40 -31.52
N VAL A 493 -25.92 28.36 -32.80
CA VAL A 493 -25.11 27.81 -33.89
C VAL A 493 -23.72 28.44 -33.98
N GLY A 494 -23.61 29.75 -33.73
CA GLY A 494 -22.35 30.49 -33.74
C GLY A 494 -21.40 30.16 -32.57
N MET A 495 -21.89 29.53 -31.50
CA MET A 495 -21.09 29.15 -30.33
C MET A 495 -20.64 27.68 -30.35
N GLN A 496 -21.14 26.86 -31.29
CA GLN A 496 -20.91 25.42 -31.31
C GLN A 496 -19.43 25.02 -31.33
N VAL A 497 -18.61 25.68 -32.16
CA VAL A 497 -17.16 25.42 -32.23
C VAL A 497 -16.49 25.71 -30.89
N ALA A 498 -16.82 26.83 -30.26
CA ALA A 498 -16.29 27.20 -28.95
C ALA A 498 -16.68 26.21 -27.84
N VAL A 499 -17.94 25.80 -27.83
CA VAL A 499 -18.47 24.83 -26.85
C VAL A 499 -17.81 23.46 -27.01
N GLN A 500 -17.62 23.00 -28.24
CA GLN A 500 -16.96 21.72 -28.51
C GLN A 500 -15.47 21.74 -28.14
N SER A 501 -14.77 22.85 -28.43
CA SER A 501 -13.37 23.03 -28.03
C SER A 501 -13.23 23.06 -26.51
N GLU A 502 -14.07 23.83 -25.80
CA GLU A 502 -14.05 23.83 -24.33
C GLU A 502 -14.35 22.43 -23.76
N ARG A 503 -15.36 21.73 -24.31
CA ARG A 503 -15.73 20.37 -23.87
C ARG A 503 -14.54 19.42 -23.96
N LYS A 504 -13.85 19.36 -25.10
CA LYS A 504 -12.68 18.48 -25.29
C LYS A 504 -11.53 18.84 -24.33
N LEU A 505 -11.28 20.13 -24.11
CA LEU A 505 -10.27 20.57 -23.14
C LEU A 505 -10.65 20.17 -21.70
N ARG A 506 -11.94 20.27 -21.33
CA ARG A 506 -12.47 19.84 -20.04
C ARG A 506 -12.41 18.31 -19.85
N GLU A 507 -12.59 17.52 -20.90
CA GLU A 507 -12.38 16.07 -20.87
C GLU A 507 -10.92 15.74 -20.53
N GLY A 508 -9.97 16.49 -21.10
CA GLY A 508 -8.55 16.42 -20.75
C GLY A 508 -8.26 16.77 -19.30
N LEU A 509 -8.79 17.91 -18.82
CA LEU A 509 -8.63 18.35 -17.44
C LEU A 509 -9.25 17.35 -16.43
N ALA A 510 -10.40 16.76 -16.75
CA ALA A 510 -11.02 15.73 -15.93
C ALA A 510 -10.19 14.45 -15.87
N ALA A 511 -9.62 14.02 -17.01
CA ALA A 511 -8.73 12.87 -17.06
C ALA A 511 -7.45 13.11 -16.23
N GLU A 512 -6.81 14.29 -16.38
CA GLU A 512 -5.65 14.65 -15.56
C GLU A 512 -5.97 14.74 -14.08
N ALA A 513 -7.15 15.24 -13.71
CA ALA A 513 -7.58 15.30 -12.31
C ALA A 513 -7.73 13.90 -11.71
N LEU A 514 -8.25 12.92 -12.49
CA LEU A 514 -8.26 11.51 -12.08
C LEU A 514 -6.85 10.94 -11.95
N ASP A 515 -5.94 11.23 -12.88
CA ASP A 515 -4.55 10.78 -12.80
C ASP A 515 -3.83 11.35 -11.57
N LYS A 516 -3.99 12.64 -11.29
CA LYS A 516 -3.50 13.30 -10.07
C LYS A 516 -4.12 12.67 -8.82
N LEU A 517 -5.42 12.36 -8.84
CA LEU A 517 -6.10 11.71 -7.74
C LEU A 517 -5.53 10.31 -7.46
N ARG A 518 -5.41 9.47 -8.49
CA ARG A 518 -4.79 8.14 -8.43
C ARG A 518 -3.39 8.23 -7.85
N LEU A 519 -2.55 9.10 -8.43
CA LEU A 519 -1.17 9.32 -7.97
C LEU A 519 -1.10 9.74 -6.50
N HIS A 520 -1.94 10.70 -6.08
CA HIS A 520 -1.94 11.18 -4.70
C HIS A 520 -2.46 10.13 -3.72
N LEU A 521 -3.47 9.33 -4.10
CA LEU A 521 -3.95 8.20 -3.30
C LEU A 521 -2.83 7.15 -3.11
N THR A 522 -2.17 6.74 -4.19
CA THR A 522 -1.06 5.77 -4.16
C THR A 522 0.12 6.31 -3.33
N THR A 523 0.52 7.57 -3.55
CA THR A 523 1.60 8.21 -2.79
C THR A 523 1.26 8.34 -1.30
N HIS A 524 0.03 8.74 -0.97
CA HIS A 524 -0.43 8.86 0.41
C HIS A 524 -0.35 7.50 1.11
N LYS A 525 -0.82 6.44 0.44
CA LYS A 525 -0.74 5.05 0.90
C LYS A 525 0.71 4.60 1.13
N ALA A 526 1.62 4.92 0.20
CA ALA A 526 3.05 4.60 0.33
C ALA A 526 3.70 5.34 1.52
N LEU A 527 3.36 6.61 1.74
CA LEU A 527 3.83 7.39 2.89
C LEU A 527 3.26 6.87 4.21
N GLU A 528 2.01 6.41 4.25
CA GLU A 528 1.44 5.76 5.45
C GLU A 528 2.21 4.49 5.81
N LEU A 529 2.58 3.69 4.82
CA LEU A 529 3.41 2.50 5.02
C LEU A 529 4.77 2.88 5.61
N ARG A 530 5.43 3.90 5.03
CA ARG A 530 6.71 4.40 5.53
C ARG A 530 6.59 4.98 6.95
N ARG A 531 5.50 5.69 7.28
CA ARG A 531 5.22 6.18 8.64
C ARG A 531 5.23 5.05 9.67
N ARG A 532 4.66 3.90 9.33
CA ARG A 532 4.62 2.73 10.21
C ARG A 532 5.98 2.07 10.39
N GLN A 533 6.90 2.28 9.45
CA GLN A 533 8.23 1.68 9.42
C GLN A 533 9.30 2.54 10.10
N VAL A 534 9.03 3.82 10.37
CA VAL A 534 10.02 4.75 10.92
C VAL A 534 9.73 5.02 12.41
N SER A 535 10.79 5.09 13.21
CA SER A 535 10.72 5.45 14.64
C SER A 535 11.53 6.72 14.93
N GLY A 536 11.10 7.47 15.95
CA GLY A 536 11.73 8.73 16.35
C GLY A 536 10.89 9.98 16.03
N VAL A 537 10.87 10.95 16.95
CA VAL A 537 9.98 12.12 16.92
C VAL A 537 10.19 13.00 15.69
N ILE A 538 11.45 13.22 15.28
CA ILE A 538 11.80 14.10 14.15
C ILE A 538 11.31 13.51 12.83
N ASN A 539 11.60 12.23 12.59
CA ASN A 539 11.19 11.54 11.37
C ASN A 539 9.67 11.38 11.28
N ASN A 540 9.01 11.12 12.41
CA ASN A 540 7.55 11.07 12.48
C ASN A 540 6.93 12.42 12.12
N THR A 541 7.45 13.52 12.66
CA THR A 541 6.92 14.87 12.38
C THR A 541 7.03 15.25 10.91
N ASP A 542 8.14 14.90 10.23
CA ASP A 542 8.29 15.16 8.80
C ASP A 542 7.35 14.30 7.94
N VAL A 543 7.21 13.01 8.25
CA VAL A 543 6.29 12.12 7.52
C VAL A 543 4.84 12.55 7.72
N ASP A 544 4.47 13.02 8.91
CA ASP A 544 3.13 13.52 9.24
C ASP A 544 2.77 14.78 8.45
N ARG A 545 3.74 15.70 8.31
CA ARG A 545 3.60 16.88 7.45
C ARG A 545 3.36 16.45 6.00
N ARG A 546 4.15 15.52 5.47
CA ARG A 546 4.00 15.01 4.09
C ARG A 546 2.65 14.31 3.88
N LEU A 547 2.18 13.53 4.85
CA LEU A 547 0.85 12.90 4.79
C LEU A 547 -0.27 13.93 4.73
N THR A 548 -0.15 15.00 5.53
CA THR A 548 -1.10 16.12 5.51
C THR A 548 -1.09 16.83 4.16
N GLU A 549 0.09 17.11 3.61
CA GLU A 549 0.23 17.70 2.27
C GLU A 549 -0.38 16.83 1.18
N LYS A 550 -0.17 15.51 1.23
CA LYS A 550 -0.76 14.59 0.26
C LYS A 550 -2.27 14.48 0.41
N ARG A 551 -2.81 14.51 1.62
CA ARG A 551 -4.26 14.55 1.84
C ARG A 551 -4.89 15.79 1.19
N LEU A 552 -4.28 16.96 1.39
CA LEU A 552 -4.73 18.20 0.75
C LEU A 552 -4.64 18.13 -0.78
N ALA A 553 -3.60 17.47 -1.32
CA ALA A 553 -3.47 17.25 -2.76
C ALA A 553 -4.54 16.28 -3.31
N THR A 554 -4.87 15.22 -2.58
CA THR A 554 -5.98 14.31 -2.87
C THR A 554 -7.31 15.07 -2.91
N ASP A 555 -7.61 15.86 -1.89
CA ASP A 555 -8.85 16.63 -1.81
C ASP A 555 -8.96 17.66 -2.95
N ARG A 556 -7.84 18.28 -3.35
CA ARG A 556 -7.78 19.15 -4.52
C ARG A 556 -8.08 18.39 -5.82
N ALA A 557 -7.47 17.23 -6.02
CA ALA A 557 -7.70 16.43 -7.22
C ALA A 557 -9.17 15.96 -7.33
N LYS A 558 -9.80 15.60 -6.20
CA LYS A 558 -11.24 15.31 -6.13
C LYS A 558 -12.07 16.53 -6.55
N TYR A 559 -11.78 17.70 -5.99
CA TYR A 559 -12.48 18.94 -6.29
C TYR A 559 -12.37 19.30 -7.78
N GLU A 560 -11.16 19.26 -8.35
CA GLU A 560 -10.94 19.53 -9.78
C GLU A 560 -11.69 18.55 -10.67
N TYR A 561 -11.68 17.26 -10.33
CA TYR A 561 -12.44 16.26 -11.09
C TYR A 561 -13.94 16.57 -11.07
N ARG A 562 -14.50 16.79 -9.87
CA ARG A 562 -15.94 17.05 -9.70
C ARG A 562 -16.36 18.35 -10.38
N LYS A 563 -15.54 19.41 -10.30
CA LYS A 563 -15.73 20.69 -11.01
C LYS A 563 -15.76 20.49 -12.52
N ASN A 564 -14.74 19.83 -13.08
CA ASN A 564 -14.67 19.62 -14.53
C ASN A 564 -15.77 18.66 -15.01
N ARG A 565 -16.13 17.61 -14.25
CA ARG A 565 -17.28 16.74 -14.57
C ARG A 565 -18.59 17.52 -14.60
N TYR A 566 -18.82 18.39 -13.61
CA TYR A 566 -20.00 19.26 -13.59
C TYR A 566 -20.04 20.18 -14.83
N LEU A 567 -18.92 20.83 -15.17
CA LEU A 567 -18.84 21.68 -16.36
C LEU A 567 -19.04 20.88 -17.67
N LEU A 568 -18.58 19.64 -17.73
CA LEU A 568 -18.86 18.74 -18.85
C LEU A 568 -20.37 18.45 -18.98
N ARG A 569 -21.09 18.26 -17.87
CA ARG A 569 -22.56 18.12 -17.88
C ARG A 569 -23.23 19.39 -18.40
N VAL A 570 -22.75 20.55 -17.97
CA VAL A 570 -23.22 21.86 -18.47
C VAL A 570 -22.96 22.00 -19.98
N LEU A 571 -21.84 21.48 -20.50
CA LEU A 571 -21.49 21.45 -21.93
C LEU A 571 -22.15 20.30 -22.72
N GLY A 572 -23.13 19.59 -22.12
CA GLY A 572 -23.95 18.58 -22.80
C GLY A 572 -23.42 17.13 -22.73
N MET A 573 -22.48 16.82 -21.84
CA MET A 573 -22.13 15.42 -21.53
C MET A 573 -23.30 14.73 -20.81
N PRO A 574 -23.68 13.49 -21.13
CA PRO A 574 -24.70 12.73 -20.40
C PRO A 574 -24.23 12.34 -18.98
N ASP A 575 -25.14 11.94 -18.09
CA ASP A 575 -24.79 11.63 -16.69
C ASP A 575 -24.10 10.26 -16.55
N ASP A 576 -24.56 9.30 -17.35
CA ASP A 576 -24.08 7.92 -17.46
C ASP A 576 -22.85 7.80 -18.39
N HIS A 577 -21.97 8.81 -18.38
CA HIS A 577 -20.79 8.81 -19.23
C HIS A 577 -19.84 7.65 -18.84
N PRO A 578 -19.45 6.77 -19.79
CA PRO A 578 -18.70 5.54 -19.48
C PRO A 578 -17.34 5.82 -18.85
N LYS A 579 -16.68 6.93 -19.25
CA LYS A 579 -15.35 7.33 -18.78
C LYS A 579 -15.36 8.32 -17.61
N PHE A 580 -16.44 9.10 -17.44
CA PHE A 580 -16.48 10.22 -16.49
C PHE A 580 -17.66 10.05 -15.52
N LYS A 581 -17.55 9.02 -14.68
CA LYS A 581 -18.58 8.64 -13.71
C LYS A 581 -18.60 9.58 -12.48
N PRO A 582 -19.72 9.68 -11.75
CA PRO A 582 -19.74 10.39 -10.47
C PRO A 582 -18.65 9.86 -9.51
N LEU A 583 -17.84 10.75 -8.93
CA LEU A 583 -16.77 10.38 -8.00
C LEU A 583 -17.23 10.49 -6.55
N LEU A 584 -17.57 9.34 -5.95
CA LEU A 584 -17.91 9.25 -4.53
C LEU A 584 -16.64 9.16 -3.69
N ASP A 585 -16.70 9.64 -2.44
CA ASP A 585 -15.56 9.48 -1.53
C ASP A 585 -15.27 8.02 -1.19
N SER A 586 -16.27 7.13 -1.26
CA SER A 586 -16.13 5.68 -1.17
C SER A 586 -15.28 5.08 -2.29
N ASP A 587 -15.23 5.73 -3.45
CA ASP A 587 -14.46 5.30 -4.62
C ASP A 587 -12.99 5.71 -4.52
N CYS A 588 -12.66 6.62 -3.60
CA CYS A 588 -11.36 7.29 -3.52
C CYS A 588 -10.39 6.56 -2.58
N PHE A 589 -10.06 5.32 -2.90
CA PHE A 589 -9.04 4.55 -2.19
C PHE A 589 -7.92 4.11 -3.14
N ALA A 590 -6.71 4.05 -2.60
CA ALA A 590 -5.56 3.51 -3.32
C ALA A 590 -5.78 2.02 -3.60
N PHE A 591 -5.70 1.63 -4.88
CA PHE A 591 -5.46 0.26 -5.26
C PHE A 591 -3.97 -0.03 -5.10
N ALA A 592 -3.62 -1.20 -4.57
CA ALA A 592 -2.22 -1.61 -4.53
C ALA A 592 -1.82 -2.00 -5.94
N ILE A 593 -1.04 -1.15 -6.61
CA ILE A 593 -0.63 -1.37 -8.00
C ILE A 593 0.60 -2.28 -8.03
N THR A 594 1.46 -2.14 -7.01
CA THR A 594 2.67 -2.94 -6.87
C THR A 594 2.58 -3.87 -5.66
N ALA A 595 3.24 -5.02 -5.71
CA ALA A 595 3.37 -5.93 -4.56
C ALA A 595 3.91 -5.23 -3.30
N ALA A 596 4.61 -4.09 -3.46
CA ALA A 596 5.09 -3.26 -2.37
C ALA A 596 3.99 -2.51 -1.60
N GLU A 597 2.80 -2.35 -2.18
CA GLU A 597 1.68 -1.58 -1.66
C GLU A 597 0.55 -2.46 -1.11
N HIS A 598 0.56 -3.77 -1.41
CA HIS A 598 -0.43 -4.73 -0.93
C HIS A 598 -0.39 -4.85 0.60
N ARG A 599 -1.55 -4.67 1.25
CA ARG A 599 -1.75 -4.93 2.68
C ARG A 599 -2.54 -6.22 2.90
N LEU A 600 -2.53 -6.69 4.15
CA LEU A 600 -3.43 -7.74 4.62
C LEU A 600 -4.89 -7.34 4.36
N GLY A 601 -5.63 -8.17 3.64
CA GLY A 601 -7.01 -7.92 3.24
C GLY A 601 -7.20 -7.15 1.92
N ASP A 602 -6.13 -6.67 1.28
CA ASP A 602 -6.23 -6.06 -0.05
C ASP A 602 -6.52 -7.11 -1.15
N SER A 603 -6.26 -8.41 -0.90
CA SER A 603 -6.69 -9.51 -1.80
C SER A 603 -8.20 -9.71 -1.87
N HIS A 604 -8.97 -9.03 -1.01
CA HIS A 604 -10.45 -9.10 -0.99
C HIS A 604 -11.11 -7.84 -1.55
N ARG A 605 -10.33 -6.82 -1.92
CA ARG A 605 -10.87 -5.53 -2.34
C ARG A 605 -10.79 -5.44 -3.86
N LEU A 606 -11.95 -5.40 -4.50
CA LEU A 606 -12.00 -4.97 -5.88
C LEU A 606 -11.56 -3.49 -5.96
N PRO A 607 -10.74 -3.13 -6.96
CA PRO A 607 -10.43 -1.74 -7.22
C PRO A 607 -11.70 -0.96 -7.55
N SER A 608 -11.72 0.30 -7.08
CA SER A 608 -12.73 1.26 -7.50
C SER A 608 -12.70 1.48 -9.02
N TRP A 609 -13.83 1.92 -9.60
CA TRP A 609 -13.96 2.24 -11.02
C TRP A 609 -12.91 3.26 -11.50
N ILE A 610 -12.37 4.08 -10.59
CA ILE A 610 -11.30 5.02 -10.93
C ILE A 610 -10.04 4.28 -11.42
N TRP A 611 -9.88 2.99 -11.15
CA TRP A 611 -8.73 2.19 -11.59
C TRP A 611 -9.00 1.31 -12.83
N GLY A 612 -10.25 1.22 -13.31
CA GLY A 612 -10.67 0.24 -14.34
C GLY A 612 -10.48 0.67 -15.81
N ASP A 613 -9.99 1.87 -16.10
CA ASP A 613 -9.61 2.29 -17.46
C ASP A 613 -8.08 2.27 -17.56
N PHE A 614 -7.51 1.17 -18.07
CA PHE A 614 -6.07 0.99 -18.27
C PHE A 614 -5.59 1.46 -19.66
N SER A 615 -6.42 2.14 -20.44
CA SER A 615 -6.04 2.66 -21.77
C SER A 615 -4.86 3.65 -21.73
N TYR A 616 -4.52 4.16 -20.54
CA TYR A 616 -3.32 4.97 -20.30
C TYR A 616 -2.03 4.15 -20.26
N VAL A 617 -2.07 2.86 -19.87
CA VAL A 617 -0.89 1.98 -19.77
C VAL A 617 -0.27 1.75 -21.14
N VAL A 618 -1.10 1.68 -22.20
CA VAL A 618 -0.65 1.57 -23.59
C VAL A 618 0.01 2.87 -24.10
N LYS A 619 -0.27 3.99 -23.44
CA LYS A 619 0.17 5.34 -23.85
C LYS A 619 1.36 5.86 -23.05
N VAL A 620 1.68 5.19 -21.96
CA VAL A 620 2.87 5.37 -21.14
C VAL A 620 4.08 4.84 -21.92
N LYS A 621 5.15 5.63 -22.07
CA LYS A 621 6.44 5.10 -22.59
C LYS A 621 7.20 4.33 -21.47
N GLU A 622 8.53 4.25 -21.41
CA GLU A 622 9.34 3.49 -20.40
C GLU A 622 10.38 4.32 -19.53
N GLY A 623 10.10 4.89 -18.30
CA GLY A 623 11.00 5.81 -17.49
C GLY A 623 10.53 7.14 -16.73
N ASP A 624 9.50 7.91 -17.10
CA ASP A 624 8.89 9.11 -16.42
C ASP A 624 8.11 9.03 -15.05
N ILE A 625 7.50 7.92 -14.60
CA ILE A 625 6.90 7.83 -13.23
C ILE A 625 8.01 7.94 -12.16
N ARG A 626 9.24 7.48 -12.46
CA ARG A 626 10.39 7.60 -11.54
C ARG A 626 10.85 9.04 -11.38
N LYS A 627 10.92 9.82 -12.47
CA LYS A 627 11.39 11.22 -12.42
C LYS A 627 10.65 12.03 -11.37
N PHE A 628 9.34 11.83 -11.20
CA PHE A 628 8.58 12.57 -10.20
C PHE A 628 8.78 12.07 -8.75
N LEU A 629 9.12 10.79 -8.57
CA LEU A 629 9.47 10.23 -7.25
C LEU A 629 10.91 10.59 -6.84
N ASP A 630 11.80 10.76 -7.82
CA ASP A 630 13.22 11.05 -7.65
C ASP A 630 13.54 12.57 -7.68
N ASP A 631 12.71 13.43 -8.32
CA ASP A 631 12.89 14.89 -8.39
C ASP A 631 12.51 15.65 -7.09
N MET A 632 12.31 14.94 -5.98
CA MET A 632 12.30 15.55 -4.65
C MET A 632 13.68 15.32 -4.01
N PRO A 633 14.42 16.38 -3.66
CA PRO A 633 15.84 16.30 -3.34
C PRO A 633 16.05 15.39 -2.13
N LEU A 634 16.47 14.16 -2.41
CA LEU A 634 17.11 13.27 -1.47
C LEU A 634 18.55 13.15 -1.94
N PHE A 635 19.46 13.56 -1.05
CA PHE A 635 20.93 13.59 -1.20
C PHE A 635 21.53 14.83 -1.89
N ALA A 636 21.38 15.99 -1.26
CA ALA A 636 22.42 17.02 -1.27
C ALA A 636 22.50 17.65 0.12
N ASP A 637 23.40 17.12 0.95
CA ASP A 637 24.27 17.88 1.86
C ASP A 637 24.90 16.91 2.86
N GLY A 638 26.23 16.75 2.79
CA GLY A 638 26.98 16.08 3.84
C GLY A 638 28.27 15.36 3.49
N GLU A 639 28.80 15.42 2.27
CA GLU A 639 30.24 15.21 2.09
C GLU A 639 30.98 16.40 2.73
N LYS A 640 31.18 16.34 4.05
CA LYS A 640 32.38 16.94 4.60
C LYS A 640 33.52 16.01 4.23
N GLN A 641 34.25 16.39 3.19
CA GLN A 641 35.63 15.95 3.02
C GLN A 641 36.38 16.25 4.32
N CYS A 642 36.53 15.25 5.19
CA CYS A 642 37.54 15.30 6.24
C CYS A 642 38.90 15.34 5.54
N THR A 643 39.58 16.48 5.66
CA THR A 643 40.98 16.62 5.24
C THR A 643 41.88 15.63 6.00
N PRO A 644 43.01 15.18 5.44
CA PRO A 644 43.86 14.11 6.01
C PRO A 644 44.61 14.42 7.32
N ALA A 645 44.16 15.36 8.15
CA ALA A 645 44.89 15.84 9.33
C ALA A 645 44.40 15.30 10.69
N GLU A 646 43.30 14.55 10.76
CA GLU A 646 42.74 14.07 12.04
C GLU A 646 42.76 12.55 12.19
N LYS A 647 43.73 11.89 11.54
CA LYS A 647 44.13 10.51 11.88
C LYS A 647 45.33 10.55 12.84
N LYS A 648 45.09 10.78 14.13
CA LYS A 648 45.97 10.32 15.20
C LYS A 648 45.25 10.36 16.55
N CYS A 649 45.50 9.32 17.33
CA CYS A 649 45.10 9.11 18.73
C CYS A 649 43.71 8.52 18.97
N ILE A 650 43.57 7.19 18.76
CA ILE A 650 42.92 6.30 19.74
C ILE A 650 43.69 4.97 19.71
N GLU A 651 44.45 4.69 20.78
CA GLU A 651 45.08 3.39 21.07
C GLU A 651 44.04 2.39 21.64
N PRO A 652 44.30 1.06 21.55
CA PRO A 652 43.35 0.03 21.96
C PRO A 652 43.40 -0.23 23.47
N TYR A 653 42.24 -0.33 24.12
CA TYR A 653 42.13 -0.71 25.53
C TYR A 653 41.87 -2.22 25.68
N ASP A 654 42.76 -2.88 26.40
CA ASP A 654 42.80 -4.29 26.80
C ASP A 654 41.86 -4.56 28.00
N PRO A 655 41.19 -5.74 28.14
CA PRO A 655 40.15 -5.93 29.13
C PRO A 655 40.63 -6.82 30.30
N PHE A 656 41.13 -6.26 31.41
CA PHE A 656 41.19 -6.99 32.69
C PHE A 656 41.22 -6.06 33.92
N VAL A 657 40.57 -6.56 34.98
CA VAL A 657 40.59 -6.19 36.42
C VAL A 657 39.43 -5.32 36.96
N PRO A 658 38.73 -5.77 38.05
CA PRO A 658 37.56 -5.14 38.62
C PRO A 658 37.87 -4.25 39.83
N THR A 659 37.10 -3.19 40.04
CA THR A 659 37.08 -2.47 41.31
C THR A 659 35.71 -1.89 41.66
N ALA A 660 35.28 -2.20 42.88
CA ALA A 660 34.12 -1.65 43.56
C ALA A 660 34.37 -0.20 44.02
N CYS A 661 33.31 0.61 44.10
CA CYS A 661 32.95 1.41 45.28
C CYS A 661 31.76 2.36 45.02
N SER A 662 30.67 2.12 45.77
CA SER A 662 29.84 3.07 46.54
C SER A 662 29.67 4.54 46.13
N GLY A 663 28.42 5.03 46.17
CA GLY A 663 28.16 6.45 46.43
C GLY A 663 26.76 6.99 46.07
N LEU A 664 25.78 6.74 46.96
CA LEU A 664 24.65 7.62 47.36
C LEU A 664 24.22 8.79 46.45
N ASN A 665 22.94 8.83 46.03
CA ASN A 665 21.94 9.63 46.75
C ASN A 665 20.51 9.43 46.24
N ALA A 666 19.62 9.16 47.19
CA ALA A 666 18.17 9.11 47.03
C ALA A 666 17.55 10.51 47.15
N ARG A 667 16.50 10.78 46.37
CA ARG A 667 15.39 11.65 46.82
C ARG A 667 14.05 11.05 46.42
N ARG A 668 13.26 10.79 47.46
CA ARG A 668 11.86 10.37 47.45
C ARG A 668 10.95 11.53 47.05
N HIS A 669 9.92 11.24 46.26
CA HIS A 669 8.57 11.78 46.49
C HIS A 669 7.56 10.65 46.25
N GLY A 670 6.71 10.41 47.24
CA GLY A 670 5.64 9.42 47.20
C GLY A 670 4.25 10.07 47.08
N ILE A 671 3.24 9.24 47.38
CA ILE A 671 1.79 9.49 47.41
C ILE A 671 1.13 9.22 46.04
N SER A 672 0.13 8.36 45.84
CA SER A 672 -0.69 7.49 46.72
C SER A 672 -1.34 6.40 45.86
N GLN A 673 -1.45 5.18 46.40
CA GLN A 673 -2.33 4.12 45.91
C GLN A 673 -3.79 4.44 46.26
N VAL A 674 -4.71 4.14 45.34
CA VAL A 674 -6.14 3.96 45.62
C VAL A 674 -6.57 2.65 44.97
N ASP A 675 -6.96 1.72 45.81
CA ASP A 675 -7.55 0.43 45.49
C ASP A 675 -8.88 0.57 44.72
N ARG A 676 -9.13 -0.32 43.77
CA ARG A 676 -10.47 -0.57 43.22
C ARG A 676 -10.71 -2.07 43.13
N GLU A 677 -11.48 -2.59 44.08
CA GLU A 677 -12.26 -3.82 43.92
C GLU A 677 -13.52 -3.55 43.08
N PRO A 678 -14.06 -4.56 42.36
CA PRO A 678 -15.27 -4.42 41.57
C PRO A 678 -16.53 -4.87 42.36
N GLN A 679 -17.51 -3.97 42.50
CA GLN A 679 -18.86 -4.32 42.96
C GLN A 679 -19.70 -4.91 41.82
N ARG A 680 -20.23 -6.11 42.06
CA ARG A 680 -21.35 -6.72 41.34
C ARG A 680 -22.66 -6.07 41.81
N SER A 681 -23.52 -5.66 40.89
CA SER A 681 -24.94 -5.44 41.16
C SER A 681 -25.81 -6.36 40.32
N HIS A 682 -26.59 -7.18 41.04
CA HIS A 682 -27.79 -7.84 40.55
C HIS A 682 -28.92 -6.82 40.51
N GLU A 683 -29.66 -6.76 39.40
CA GLU A 683 -31.10 -6.45 39.43
C GLU A 683 -31.81 -7.32 38.38
N GLY A 684 -32.67 -8.21 38.87
CA GLY A 684 -33.64 -8.91 38.05
C GLY A 684 -34.96 -8.15 38.01
N LYS A 685 -35.67 -8.23 36.87
CA LYS A 685 -37.12 -8.04 36.82
C LYS A 685 -37.75 -9.18 36.02
N ARG A 686 -38.53 -9.97 36.75
CA ARG A 686 -39.55 -10.90 36.25
C ARG A 686 -40.69 -10.11 35.62
N ILE A 687 -41.21 -10.59 34.49
CA ILE A 687 -42.65 -10.54 34.19
C ILE A 687 -43.05 -11.94 33.66
N ALA A 688 -43.91 -12.58 34.44
CA ALA A 688 -44.77 -13.74 34.15
C ALA A 688 -45.91 -13.30 33.19
N THR A 689 -46.68 -14.10 32.45
CA THR A 689 -47.11 -15.51 32.47
C THR A 689 -48.05 -15.72 31.26
N SER A 690 -48.56 -16.96 31.12
CA SER A 690 -49.77 -17.45 30.41
C SER A 690 -49.68 -17.54 28.89
N ASP A 691 -49.94 -18.68 28.24
CA ASP A 691 -50.38 -20.02 28.67
C ASP A 691 -49.81 -21.06 27.68
#